data_AF-A0A7L3VCU5-F1
#
_entry.id   AF-A0A7L3VCU5-F1
#
_cell.length_a   1.000
_cell.length_b   1.000
_cell.length_c   1.000
_cell.angle_alpha   90.00
_cell.angle_beta   90.00
_cell.angle_gamma   90.00
#
_symmetry.space_group_name_H-M   'P 1'
#
loop_
_entity.id
_entity.type
_entity.pdbx_description
1 polymer ?
#
loop_
_entity_poly.entity_id
_entity_poly.type
_entity_poly.pdbx_seq_one_letter_code
_entity_poly.pdbx_strand_id
1 'polypeptide(L)'
;ERSYGTNIPCPDRDPSDTVPVSVHNLKPADIQVIAAVGDSLTAANGAGSRPHDVLDVLTQYRGLSWSVGGNENISTVTTLPNILREFNPFLVGYSIGTGTQNSKDASLNQAVAGACAEDVPEQVRRLVARMKNNSEIDFQNDWKLITLFIGGNDLCKVCENPVHYSPENYTYNIQVALDLLHKEVPRAYVNLVTMLYIPRLRELHQSKNNSCPKLIMRLLCPCVINPKNNSNELKKLIYFNRMYQEGTRRLVESGRYDTKDDFTVVMQPFMTNIEMPKTQEGWPDESYFAPDCFHFSQKTHSQAARALWNNMLEPVGEKTDSQKMDDELVLKCPSEAEPFLRTYKNSNYTYPNQTAVSNYGSQLPCEDRFPSSPPATSVHSLKPADVKIVAALGDSLTAGSGIASDTLQDVVTQYRGLSWSIGGDESLENVTTLPNIFQEFNVMITGYSTGIGNENDSNAFLNQAVPGALAEHLPAQARSLVSLMKTDQRIHFSADWKLITVHIGANDLCIYCKDPDHYSAGNYIKRIQETLDILHKEASTVPKALVSLVDVADITVLRQLFVDPSVQCPTYLADYLCSCVLTGEENSENFTMVRDAIKAYQLGIQRLIESGRYDTHENFTVVIQPFLQNLKVPLDQKEKPDVSYFSPDCFHPSQKGHSQLARALWNAVLQPVGQKADSFDFSADIVLGCPAQNSPFLGTYRNSNYTPVEPTREPIENWGSELSCPGHTPSSPVPTSVHELRPADIKAIGALGDSLTTAVGARVPDLQTDWRGLSWSIGGDDTLEIQATLPNILKKFNPNLFGFSTGSSKETAGFNVAERNAAARDMPAQAHALVELMRSSSKINFKEDWKLITILVGGTDLCQYCLDKETYSVQKYVKHLQDTLDIFYEELPRVFINVVEMLEFSGLRQIAASSSECALAAKKVCPCFLNPEENSSELQEIKRVNRDFQAEALQLINSGRYEQRQDFAAVIQPFFRNTLLPLDSTSKPDMSFFAADCSHFSVRGYAEMAMALWNNMLEPVGEKQTYNNFTHDRSKLRCPNPEKPFLFTRRNSGFGNSDVNLESTDSLVPYWAVIVTAVAGVLVGSLL
;
A
#
# COMPACT_ATOMS: atom_id res chain seq x y z
N GLU A 1 -28.57 10.01 -54.26
CA GLU A 1 -27.35 9.27 -53.88
C GLU A 1 -26.28 10.28 -53.52
N ARG A 2 -25.69 10.20 -52.32
CA ARG A 2 -24.54 11.05 -52.00
C ARG A 2 -23.31 10.36 -52.59
N SER A 3 -22.75 10.90 -53.66
CA SER A 3 -21.41 10.53 -54.11
C SER A 3 -20.44 10.89 -52.98
N TYR A 4 -19.67 9.91 -52.50
CA TYR A 4 -18.58 10.13 -51.55
C TYR A 4 -17.24 10.29 -52.28
N GLY A 5 -17.29 10.75 -53.52
CA GLY A 5 -16.13 10.99 -54.35
C GLY A 5 -15.22 12.09 -53.83
N THR A 6 -14.03 12.12 -54.40
CA THR A 6 -12.97 13.06 -54.09
C THR A 6 -12.38 13.58 -55.39
N ASN A 7 -11.98 14.86 -55.39
CA ASN A 7 -11.16 15.43 -56.45
C ASN A 7 -9.68 15.31 -56.08
N ILE A 8 -8.82 15.04 -57.06
CA ILE A 8 -7.36 14.92 -56.87
C ILE A 8 -6.71 16.23 -57.34
N PRO A 9 -6.22 17.08 -56.42
CA PRO A 9 -5.65 18.37 -56.79
C PRO A 9 -4.21 18.28 -57.31
N CYS A 10 -3.63 17.08 -57.37
CA CYS A 10 -2.21 16.88 -57.62
C CYS A 10 -1.86 17.06 -59.10
N PRO A 11 -0.98 18.02 -59.45
CA PRO A 11 -0.58 18.28 -60.83
C PRO A 11 0.47 17.29 -61.32
N ASP A 12 1.46 16.93 -60.49
CA ASP A 12 2.45 15.90 -60.79
C ASP A 12 1.91 14.52 -60.39
N ARG A 13 1.88 13.62 -61.37
CA ARG A 13 1.41 12.24 -61.22
C ARG A 13 2.32 11.24 -61.94
N ASP A 14 3.48 11.70 -62.41
CA ASP A 14 4.35 10.88 -63.24
C ASP A 14 5.12 9.86 -62.38
N PRO A 15 5.37 8.65 -62.90
CA PRO A 15 6.24 7.69 -62.24
C PRO A 15 7.68 8.19 -62.12
N SER A 16 8.50 7.50 -61.34
CA SER A 16 9.94 7.74 -61.33
C SER A 16 10.56 7.41 -62.70
N ASP A 17 11.58 8.16 -63.12
CA ASP A 17 12.27 7.95 -64.42
C ASP A 17 12.82 6.52 -64.59
N THR A 18 13.16 5.88 -63.47
CA THR A 18 13.54 4.48 -63.39
C THR A 18 12.82 3.83 -62.21
N VAL A 19 12.49 2.54 -62.32
CA VAL A 19 11.91 1.77 -61.21
C VAL A 19 12.81 1.90 -59.98
N PRO A 20 12.33 2.46 -58.87
CA PRO A 20 13.18 2.70 -57.71
C PRO A 20 13.66 1.39 -57.11
N VAL A 21 14.91 1.37 -56.67
CA VAL A 21 15.52 0.23 -55.98
C VAL A 21 15.33 0.30 -54.46
N SER A 22 15.00 1.48 -53.93
CA SER A 22 14.80 1.71 -52.51
C SER A 22 13.39 2.20 -52.23
N VAL A 23 12.80 1.67 -51.16
CA VAL A 23 11.48 2.02 -50.64
C VAL A 23 11.41 3.49 -50.22
N HIS A 24 12.56 4.09 -49.91
CA HIS A 24 12.70 5.48 -49.48
C HIS A 24 12.58 6.49 -50.64
N ASN A 25 12.59 6.02 -51.89
CA ASN A 25 12.47 6.84 -53.10
C ASN A 25 11.20 6.48 -53.90
N LEU A 26 10.16 5.98 -53.24
CA LEU A 26 8.91 5.60 -53.89
C LEU A 26 7.98 6.78 -54.10
N LYS A 27 7.69 7.11 -55.36
CA LYS A 27 6.54 7.96 -55.70
C LYS A 27 5.25 7.14 -55.66
N PRO A 28 4.06 7.76 -55.47
CA PRO A 28 2.79 7.03 -55.53
C PRO A 28 2.57 6.27 -56.85
N ALA A 29 3.01 6.82 -57.97
CA ALA A 29 2.92 6.19 -59.29
C ALA A 29 3.82 4.94 -59.45
N ASP A 30 4.81 4.74 -58.57
CA ASP A 30 5.71 3.59 -58.62
C ASP A 30 5.09 2.33 -57.98
N ILE A 31 3.93 2.42 -57.32
CA ILE A 31 3.26 1.28 -56.70
C ILE A 31 2.45 0.52 -57.76
N GLN A 32 2.75 -0.76 -57.98
CA GLN A 32 2.00 -1.61 -58.92
C GLN A 32 0.97 -2.50 -58.21
N VAL A 33 1.21 -2.88 -56.95
CA VAL A 33 0.36 -3.84 -56.24
C VAL A 33 -0.15 -3.24 -54.93
N ILE A 34 -1.45 -3.35 -54.67
CA ILE A 34 -2.06 -3.01 -53.38
C ILE A 34 -2.71 -4.23 -52.73
N ALA A 35 -2.52 -4.36 -51.42
CA ALA A 35 -3.06 -5.47 -50.64
C ALA A 35 -3.44 -5.05 -49.21
N ALA A 36 -4.26 -5.87 -48.54
CA ALA A 36 -4.54 -5.65 -47.12
C ALA A 36 -4.83 -6.94 -46.35
N VAL A 37 -4.52 -6.89 -45.05
CA VAL A 37 -4.88 -7.88 -44.03
C VAL A 37 -5.53 -7.16 -42.83
N GLY A 38 -6.41 -7.84 -42.11
CA GLY A 38 -7.15 -7.22 -41.01
C GLY A 38 -8.45 -7.93 -40.64
N ASP A 39 -9.38 -7.16 -40.09
CA ASP A 39 -10.70 -7.63 -39.65
C ASP A 39 -11.85 -7.15 -40.57
N SER A 40 -13.06 -7.07 -39.99
CA SER A 40 -14.27 -6.64 -40.67
C SER A 40 -14.26 -5.19 -41.13
N LEU A 41 -13.47 -4.29 -40.51
CA LEU A 41 -13.33 -2.91 -40.98
C LEU A 41 -12.49 -2.86 -42.27
N THR A 42 -11.47 -3.72 -42.39
CA THR A 42 -10.68 -3.86 -43.63
C THR A 42 -11.45 -4.63 -44.71
N ALA A 43 -12.37 -5.53 -44.33
CA ALA A 43 -13.29 -6.20 -45.24
C ALA A 43 -14.51 -5.36 -45.65
N ALA A 44 -14.71 -4.19 -45.04
CA ALA A 44 -15.83 -3.28 -45.26
C ALA A 44 -17.22 -3.91 -45.00
N ASN A 45 -17.35 -4.62 -43.89
CA ASN A 45 -18.63 -5.14 -43.44
C ASN A 45 -19.67 -4.02 -43.31
N GLY A 46 -20.81 -4.18 -43.98
CA GLY A 46 -21.94 -3.24 -43.91
C GLY A 46 -21.69 -1.84 -44.51
N ALA A 47 -20.56 -1.59 -45.15
CA ALA A 47 -20.21 -0.25 -45.63
C ALA A 47 -21.24 0.29 -46.65
N GLY A 48 -21.78 -0.59 -47.51
CA GLY A 48 -22.80 -0.27 -48.51
C GLY A 48 -24.24 -0.53 -48.07
N SER A 49 -24.46 -0.89 -46.80
CA SER A 49 -25.80 -1.25 -46.31
C SER A 49 -26.72 -0.04 -46.22
N ARG A 50 -28.00 -0.27 -46.48
CA ARG A 50 -29.03 0.78 -46.34
C ARG A 50 -29.24 1.12 -44.87
N PRO A 51 -29.60 2.38 -44.54
CA PRO A 51 -29.93 2.75 -43.17
C PRO A 51 -30.94 1.77 -42.55
N HIS A 52 -30.66 1.35 -41.31
CA HIS A 52 -31.45 0.38 -40.52
C HIS A 52 -31.47 -1.07 -41.00
N ASP A 53 -30.75 -1.45 -42.08
CA ASP A 53 -30.61 -2.85 -42.51
C ASP A 53 -29.48 -3.56 -41.76
N VAL A 54 -29.76 -3.93 -40.51
CA VAL A 54 -28.75 -4.54 -39.61
C VAL A 54 -28.28 -5.93 -40.10
N LEU A 55 -29.11 -6.67 -40.84
CA LEU A 55 -28.74 -8.01 -41.32
C LEU A 55 -27.71 -7.95 -42.44
N ASP A 56 -27.78 -6.92 -43.28
CA ASP A 56 -26.86 -6.72 -44.40
C ASP A 56 -25.45 -6.31 -43.95
N VAL A 57 -25.23 -5.98 -42.67
CA VAL A 57 -23.88 -5.78 -42.10
C VAL A 57 -22.99 -7.04 -42.21
N LEU A 58 -23.60 -8.22 -42.30
CA LEU A 58 -22.88 -9.47 -42.56
C LEU A 58 -22.26 -9.51 -43.98
N THR A 59 -22.75 -8.67 -44.89
CA THR A 59 -22.19 -8.50 -46.24
C THR A 59 -20.87 -7.74 -46.18
N GLN A 60 -19.83 -8.34 -46.75
CA GLN A 60 -18.49 -7.76 -46.85
C GLN A 60 -18.35 -6.99 -48.15
N TYR A 61 -18.49 -5.65 -48.11
CA TYR A 61 -18.42 -4.76 -49.28
C TYR A 61 -16.98 -4.48 -49.68
N ARG A 62 -16.23 -5.53 -50.04
CA ARG A 62 -14.80 -5.49 -50.37
C ARG A 62 -14.41 -4.33 -51.29
N GLY A 63 -15.23 -4.04 -52.29
CA GLY A 63 -15.01 -2.93 -53.23
C GLY A 63 -15.08 -1.51 -52.64
N LEU A 64 -15.67 -1.34 -51.45
CA LEU A 64 -15.77 -0.08 -50.70
C LEU A 64 -14.75 0.03 -49.57
N SER A 65 -13.86 -0.96 -49.40
CA SER A 65 -12.83 -0.93 -48.36
C SER A 65 -11.90 0.28 -48.51
N TRP A 66 -11.66 0.97 -47.40
CA TRP A 66 -10.95 2.25 -47.39
C TRP A 66 -9.48 2.10 -47.80
N SER A 67 -8.87 0.95 -47.48
CA SER A 67 -7.46 0.67 -47.73
C SER A 67 -7.19 -0.16 -48.98
N VAL A 68 -8.16 -0.90 -49.52
CA VAL A 68 -7.93 -1.84 -50.64
C VAL A 68 -9.14 -2.06 -51.58
N GLY A 69 -10.23 -1.32 -51.43
CA GLY A 69 -11.39 -1.39 -52.34
C GLY A 69 -11.20 -0.57 -53.62
N GLY A 70 -11.67 -1.04 -54.77
CA GLY A 70 -11.53 -0.37 -56.06
C GLY A 70 -12.81 -0.35 -56.89
N ASN A 71 -13.98 -0.29 -56.25
CA ASN A 71 -15.24 -0.07 -56.98
C ASN A 71 -15.23 1.31 -57.65
N GLU A 72 -15.77 1.37 -58.87
CA GLU A 72 -15.98 2.60 -59.64
C GLU A 72 -14.68 3.44 -59.81
N ASN A 73 -14.76 4.76 -59.67
CA ASN A 73 -13.64 5.68 -59.77
C ASN A 73 -13.64 6.68 -58.60
N ILE A 74 -12.57 7.47 -58.47
CA ILE A 74 -12.37 8.39 -57.35
C ILE A 74 -13.47 9.46 -57.22
N SER A 75 -14.16 9.81 -58.33
CA SER A 75 -15.22 10.82 -58.34
C SER A 75 -16.54 10.34 -57.72
N THR A 76 -16.67 9.03 -57.45
CA THR A 76 -17.85 8.43 -56.81
C THR A 76 -17.53 7.66 -55.52
N VAL A 77 -16.42 6.92 -55.51
CA VAL A 77 -15.99 6.06 -54.40
C VAL A 77 -14.55 6.39 -54.02
N THR A 78 -14.37 6.97 -52.84
CA THR A 78 -13.04 7.31 -52.33
C THR A 78 -12.44 6.16 -51.53
N THR A 79 -11.37 5.58 -52.04
CA THR A 79 -10.56 4.53 -51.41
C THR A 79 -9.09 4.74 -51.77
N LEU A 80 -8.16 4.16 -51.00
CA LEU A 80 -6.74 4.27 -51.31
C LEU A 80 -6.38 3.76 -52.72
N PRO A 81 -6.89 2.61 -53.22
CA PRO A 81 -6.67 2.21 -54.61
C PRO A 81 -7.20 3.20 -55.65
N ASN A 82 -8.37 3.80 -55.43
CA ASN A 82 -8.93 4.77 -56.38
C ASN A 82 -8.12 6.09 -56.38
N ILE A 83 -7.49 6.46 -55.26
CA ILE A 83 -6.52 7.56 -55.23
C ILE A 83 -5.27 7.18 -56.01
N LEU A 84 -4.68 6.01 -55.75
CA LEU A 84 -3.46 5.55 -56.41
C LEU A 84 -3.62 5.34 -57.92
N ARG A 85 -4.81 4.94 -58.39
CA ARG A 85 -5.11 4.77 -59.82
C ARG A 85 -5.05 6.05 -60.64
N GLU A 86 -5.13 7.21 -59.99
CA GLU A 86 -4.91 8.51 -60.64
C GLU A 86 -3.42 8.78 -60.92
N PHE A 87 -2.52 8.08 -60.20
CA PHE A 87 -1.07 8.11 -60.39
C PHE A 87 -0.59 6.93 -61.23
N ASN A 88 -1.13 5.73 -61.00
CA ASN A 88 -0.83 4.53 -61.77
C ASN A 88 -2.12 3.81 -62.18
N PRO A 89 -2.61 3.99 -63.43
CA PRO A 89 -3.85 3.35 -63.89
C PRO A 89 -3.75 1.82 -64.03
N PHE A 90 -2.53 1.24 -63.97
CA PHE A 90 -2.27 -0.20 -64.05
C PHE A 90 -2.16 -0.89 -62.68
N LEU A 91 -2.49 -0.20 -61.58
CA LEU A 91 -2.50 -0.79 -60.24
C LEU A 91 -3.34 -2.09 -60.20
N VAL A 92 -2.81 -3.15 -59.60
CA VAL A 92 -3.51 -4.43 -59.40
C VAL A 92 -3.63 -4.79 -57.91
N GLY A 93 -4.44 -5.82 -57.60
CA GLY A 93 -4.56 -6.37 -56.24
C GLY A 93 -5.72 -5.82 -55.39
N TYR A 94 -6.32 -4.69 -55.79
CA TYR A 94 -7.51 -4.14 -55.14
C TYR A 94 -8.73 -5.07 -55.28
N SER A 95 -9.62 -5.03 -54.30
CA SER A 95 -10.86 -5.80 -54.29
C SER A 95 -12.03 -5.03 -54.90
N ILE A 96 -13.00 -5.74 -55.48
CA ILE A 96 -14.23 -5.18 -56.05
C ILE A 96 -15.46 -5.92 -55.50
N GLY A 97 -16.65 -5.36 -55.71
CA GLY A 97 -17.92 -6.03 -55.37
C GLY A 97 -18.06 -6.42 -53.90
N THR A 98 -18.71 -7.55 -53.65
CA THR A 98 -18.93 -8.14 -52.32
C THR A 98 -18.38 -9.56 -52.26
N GLY A 99 -17.92 -10.01 -51.09
CA GLY A 99 -17.43 -11.39 -50.95
C GLY A 99 -16.52 -11.63 -49.74
N THR A 100 -16.23 -12.90 -49.48
CA THR A 100 -15.30 -13.32 -48.43
C THR A 100 -13.85 -13.26 -48.92
N GLN A 101 -12.87 -13.48 -48.04
CA GLN A 101 -11.44 -13.53 -48.38
C GLN A 101 -11.09 -14.59 -49.45
N ASN A 102 -12.00 -15.56 -49.65
CA ASN A 102 -11.85 -16.63 -50.64
C ASN A 102 -12.47 -16.28 -51.99
N SER A 103 -13.34 -15.26 -52.06
CA SER A 103 -13.98 -14.83 -53.31
C SER A 103 -12.95 -14.32 -54.31
N LYS A 104 -13.21 -14.52 -55.60
CA LYS A 104 -12.36 -13.98 -56.68
C LYS A 104 -12.22 -12.46 -56.57
N ASP A 105 -13.34 -11.79 -56.31
CA ASP A 105 -13.43 -10.34 -56.23
C ASP A 105 -12.72 -9.74 -55.00
N ALA A 106 -12.33 -10.57 -54.01
CA ALA A 106 -11.51 -10.12 -52.89
C ALA A 106 -10.04 -9.90 -53.28
N SER A 107 -9.56 -10.43 -54.41
CA SER A 107 -8.20 -10.24 -54.91
C SER A 107 -7.13 -10.42 -53.80
N LEU A 108 -6.40 -9.36 -53.41
CA LEU A 108 -5.41 -9.36 -52.33
C LEU A 108 -5.91 -8.77 -50.99
N ASN A 109 -7.21 -8.50 -50.85
CA ASN A 109 -7.84 -8.21 -49.57
C ASN A 109 -8.09 -9.51 -48.80
N GLN A 110 -7.17 -9.86 -47.89
CA GLN A 110 -7.20 -11.10 -47.12
C GLN A 110 -7.74 -10.93 -45.69
N ALA A 111 -8.31 -9.76 -45.38
CA ALA A 111 -8.96 -9.48 -44.11
C ALA A 111 -10.14 -10.42 -43.85
N VAL A 112 -10.34 -10.82 -42.59
CA VAL A 112 -11.37 -11.79 -42.17
C VAL A 112 -12.23 -11.18 -41.08
N ALA A 113 -13.55 -11.13 -41.29
CA ALA A 113 -14.48 -10.62 -40.29
C ALA A 113 -14.38 -11.42 -38.98
N GLY A 114 -14.30 -10.70 -37.84
CA GLY A 114 -14.16 -11.29 -36.51
C GLY A 114 -12.74 -11.73 -36.11
N ALA A 115 -11.74 -11.54 -36.99
CA ALA A 115 -10.36 -11.90 -36.71
C ALA A 115 -9.76 -11.05 -35.57
N CYS A 116 -8.88 -11.70 -34.79
CA CYS A 116 -8.03 -11.09 -33.78
C CYS A 116 -6.57 -11.02 -34.29
N ALA A 117 -5.66 -10.43 -33.51
CA ALA A 117 -4.25 -10.32 -33.92
C ALA A 117 -3.60 -11.69 -34.19
N GLU A 118 -3.97 -12.73 -33.43
CA GLU A 118 -3.48 -14.11 -33.59
C GLU A 118 -3.77 -14.74 -34.96
N ASP A 119 -4.79 -14.25 -35.68
CA ASP A 119 -5.16 -14.76 -37.00
C ASP A 119 -4.34 -14.13 -38.14
N VAL A 120 -3.71 -12.98 -37.90
CA VAL A 120 -3.03 -12.18 -38.94
C VAL A 120 -1.87 -12.92 -39.61
N PRO A 121 -1.01 -13.68 -38.89
CA PRO A 121 0.04 -14.48 -39.53
C PRO A 121 -0.49 -15.41 -40.63
N GLU A 122 -1.66 -16.02 -40.43
CA GLU A 122 -2.26 -16.88 -41.45
C GLU A 122 -2.84 -16.08 -42.62
N GLN A 123 -3.42 -14.90 -42.36
CA GLN A 123 -3.82 -13.99 -43.44
C GLN A 123 -2.62 -13.58 -44.31
N VAL A 124 -1.46 -13.31 -43.69
CA VAL A 124 -0.21 -12.98 -44.40
C VAL A 124 0.26 -14.14 -45.27
N ARG A 125 0.26 -15.39 -44.76
CA ARG A 125 0.65 -16.56 -45.58
C ARG A 125 -0.23 -16.71 -46.82
N ARG A 126 -1.55 -16.56 -46.67
CA ARG A 126 -2.49 -16.59 -47.80
C ARG A 126 -2.25 -15.45 -48.78
N LEU A 127 -2.01 -14.25 -48.27
CA LEU A 127 -1.69 -13.08 -49.08
C LEU A 127 -0.43 -13.32 -49.94
N VAL A 128 0.66 -13.79 -49.32
CA VAL A 128 1.91 -14.12 -50.02
C VAL A 128 1.70 -15.20 -51.07
N ALA A 129 0.98 -16.26 -50.75
CA ALA A 129 0.68 -17.33 -51.70
C ALA A 129 -0.13 -16.82 -52.91
N ARG A 130 -1.11 -15.95 -52.67
CA ARG A 130 -1.91 -15.32 -53.75
C ARG A 130 -1.05 -14.42 -54.63
N MET A 131 -0.16 -13.60 -54.04
CA MET A 131 0.74 -12.75 -54.82
C MET A 131 1.70 -13.58 -55.68
N LYS A 132 2.29 -14.66 -55.14
CA LYS A 132 3.19 -15.56 -55.88
C LYS A 132 2.48 -16.32 -57.03
N ASN A 133 1.18 -16.58 -56.89
CA ASN A 133 0.41 -17.33 -57.89
C ASN A 133 -0.34 -16.45 -58.90
N ASN A 134 -0.29 -15.11 -58.77
CA ASN A 134 -0.95 -14.21 -59.70
C ASN A 134 0.02 -13.83 -60.84
N SER A 135 -0.32 -14.22 -62.07
CA SER A 135 0.50 -13.93 -63.26
C SER A 135 0.57 -12.44 -63.63
N GLU A 136 -0.31 -11.60 -63.09
CA GLU A 136 -0.30 -10.14 -63.28
C GLU A 136 0.71 -9.44 -62.35
N ILE A 137 1.30 -10.16 -61.38
CA ILE A 137 2.22 -9.60 -60.39
C ILE A 137 3.62 -10.18 -60.63
N ASP A 138 4.58 -9.32 -60.95
CA ASP A 138 5.98 -9.67 -60.79
C ASP A 138 6.33 -9.64 -59.30
N PHE A 139 6.22 -10.80 -58.65
CA PHE A 139 6.43 -10.93 -57.22
C PHE A 139 7.80 -10.41 -56.76
N GLN A 140 8.82 -10.45 -57.61
CA GLN A 140 10.16 -10.00 -57.24
C GLN A 140 10.37 -8.49 -57.50
N ASN A 141 9.82 -7.97 -58.61
CA ASN A 141 10.18 -6.64 -59.08
C ASN A 141 9.10 -5.57 -58.84
N ASP A 142 7.84 -5.93 -58.68
CA ASP A 142 6.78 -4.94 -58.44
C ASP A 142 6.86 -4.38 -57.01
N TRP A 143 6.61 -3.09 -56.84
CA TRP A 143 6.41 -2.47 -55.53
C TRP A 143 5.01 -2.74 -54.99
N LYS A 144 4.97 -3.19 -53.73
CA LYS A 144 3.76 -3.65 -53.04
C LYS A 144 3.45 -2.72 -51.88
N LEU A 145 2.26 -2.13 -51.90
CA LEU A 145 1.71 -1.37 -50.76
C LEU A 145 0.73 -2.27 -49.99
N ILE A 146 1.08 -2.62 -48.75
CA ILE A 146 0.31 -3.56 -47.93
C ILE A 146 -0.23 -2.82 -46.70
N THR A 147 -1.54 -2.84 -46.49
CA THR A 147 -2.14 -2.24 -45.28
C THR A 147 -2.54 -3.31 -44.27
N LEU A 148 -2.06 -3.18 -43.03
CA LEU A 148 -2.41 -4.02 -41.89
C LEU A 148 -3.20 -3.19 -40.88
N PHE A 149 -4.43 -3.62 -40.57
CA PHE A 149 -5.25 -3.01 -39.51
C PHE A 149 -6.08 -4.07 -38.78
N ILE A 150 -5.86 -4.22 -37.47
CA ILE A 150 -6.44 -5.25 -36.60
C ILE A 150 -6.45 -4.76 -35.15
N GLY A 151 -7.20 -5.43 -34.26
CA GLY A 151 -7.16 -5.21 -32.81
C GLY A 151 -8.50 -4.84 -32.17
N GLY A 152 -9.51 -4.52 -32.99
CA GLY A 152 -10.86 -4.20 -32.50
C GLY A 152 -11.49 -5.36 -31.74
N ASN A 153 -11.44 -6.57 -32.33
CA ASN A 153 -12.02 -7.77 -31.72
C ASN A 153 -11.28 -8.20 -30.45
N ASP A 154 -9.96 -8.06 -30.40
CA ASP A 154 -9.14 -8.33 -29.22
C ASP A 154 -9.57 -7.45 -28.04
N LEU A 155 -9.71 -6.14 -28.26
CA LEU A 155 -10.18 -5.20 -27.23
C LEU A 155 -11.65 -5.40 -26.85
N CYS A 156 -12.48 -5.84 -27.78
CA CYS A 156 -13.87 -6.20 -27.50
C CYS A 156 -14.01 -7.46 -26.63
N LYS A 157 -12.96 -8.27 -26.48
CA LYS A 157 -12.93 -9.53 -25.70
C LYS A 157 -11.98 -9.51 -24.50
N VAL A 158 -11.24 -8.43 -24.29
CA VAL A 158 -10.23 -8.32 -23.21
C VAL A 158 -10.76 -8.60 -21.80
N CYS A 159 -12.01 -8.23 -21.53
CA CYS A 159 -12.66 -8.46 -20.24
C CYS A 159 -13.06 -9.93 -20.01
N GLU A 160 -13.15 -10.74 -21.08
CA GLU A 160 -13.43 -12.17 -21.00
C GLU A 160 -12.14 -12.96 -20.70
N ASN A 161 -11.05 -12.59 -21.38
CA ASN A 161 -9.74 -13.22 -21.17
C ASN A 161 -8.59 -12.20 -21.32
N PRO A 162 -8.25 -11.47 -20.24
CA PRO A 162 -7.25 -10.40 -20.30
C PRO A 162 -5.81 -10.90 -20.49
N VAL A 163 -5.54 -12.18 -20.26
CA VAL A 163 -4.23 -12.79 -20.49
C VAL A 163 -4.08 -13.15 -21.97
N HIS A 164 -5.09 -13.76 -22.58
CA HIS A 164 -5.05 -14.11 -24.01
C HIS A 164 -4.97 -12.85 -24.88
N TYR A 165 -5.80 -11.85 -24.60
CA TYR A 165 -5.83 -10.57 -25.32
C TYR A 165 -4.90 -9.51 -24.69
N SER A 166 -3.80 -9.92 -24.06
CA SER A 166 -2.85 -8.97 -23.46
C SER A 166 -2.13 -8.13 -24.52
N PRO A 167 -1.63 -6.92 -24.17
CA PRO A 167 -0.84 -6.11 -25.09
C PRO A 167 0.41 -6.81 -25.63
N GLU A 168 1.00 -7.70 -24.83
CA GLU A 168 2.17 -8.51 -25.20
C GLU A 168 1.79 -9.52 -26.28
N ASN A 169 0.71 -10.29 -26.07
CA ASN A 169 0.23 -11.25 -27.06
C ASN A 169 -0.23 -10.56 -28.34
N TYR A 170 -0.94 -9.44 -28.23
CA TYR A 170 -1.32 -8.62 -29.38
C TYR A 170 -0.08 -8.21 -30.18
N THR A 171 0.90 -7.56 -29.54
CA THR A 171 2.12 -7.07 -30.19
C THR A 171 2.95 -8.21 -30.79
N TYR A 172 3.07 -9.33 -30.07
CA TYR A 172 3.77 -10.53 -30.55
C TYR A 172 3.16 -11.08 -31.84
N ASN A 173 1.82 -11.18 -31.91
CA ASN A 173 1.17 -11.67 -33.13
C ASN A 173 1.35 -10.74 -34.32
N ILE A 174 1.36 -9.40 -34.09
CA ILE A 174 1.71 -8.43 -35.12
C ILE A 174 3.17 -8.59 -35.56
N GLN A 175 4.09 -8.78 -34.61
CA GLN A 175 5.49 -9.05 -34.91
C GLN A 175 5.65 -10.29 -35.80
N VAL A 176 4.98 -11.40 -35.47
CA VAL A 176 5.04 -12.63 -36.30
C VAL A 176 4.54 -12.35 -37.72
N ALA A 177 3.47 -11.59 -37.88
CA ALA A 177 2.94 -11.23 -39.20
C ALA A 177 3.89 -10.34 -40.00
N LEU A 178 4.49 -9.33 -39.39
CA LEU A 178 5.44 -8.42 -40.03
C LEU A 178 6.78 -9.12 -40.33
N ASP A 179 7.26 -9.98 -39.45
CA ASP A 179 8.45 -10.81 -39.67
C ASP A 179 8.28 -11.71 -40.90
N LEU A 180 7.08 -12.29 -41.09
CA LEU A 180 6.75 -13.07 -42.28
C LEU A 180 6.78 -12.20 -43.55
N LEU A 181 6.20 -10.99 -43.52
CA LEU A 181 6.24 -10.07 -44.65
C LEU A 181 7.67 -9.64 -44.98
N HIS A 182 8.44 -9.23 -43.97
CA HIS A 182 9.84 -8.79 -44.12
C HIS A 182 10.72 -9.90 -44.70
N LYS A 183 10.46 -11.15 -44.31
CA LYS A 183 11.17 -12.33 -44.82
C LYS A 183 10.78 -12.72 -46.25
N GLU A 184 9.48 -12.73 -46.56
CA GLU A 184 8.97 -13.37 -47.78
C GLU A 184 8.68 -12.41 -48.93
N VAL A 185 8.44 -11.12 -48.66
CA VAL A 185 7.97 -10.14 -49.64
C VAL A 185 9.09 -9.14 -49.95
N PRO A 186 9.66 -9.16 -51.17
CA PRO A 186 10.58 -8.12 -51.63
C PRO A 186 9.79 -6.88 -52.08
N ARG A 187 10.46 -5.72 -52.07
CA ARG A 187 9.91 -4.44 -52.56
C ARG A 187 8.54 -4.10 -51.96
N ALA A 188 8.48 -3.92 -50.64
CA ALA A 188 7.22 -3.66 -49.95
C ALA A 188 7.27 -2.43 -49.03
N TYR A 189 6.24 -1.59 -49.16
CA TYR A 189 5.89 -0.56 -48.21
C TYR A 189 4.70 -1.07 -47.40
N VAL A 190 4.86 -1.26 -46.10
CA VAL A 190 3.78 -1.75 -45.23
C VAL A 190 3.21 -0.59 -44.40
N ASN A 191 1.94 -0.27 -44.61
CA ASN A 191 1.16 0.57 -43.71
C ASN A 191 0.71 -0.25 -42.50
N LEU A 192 1.26 0.04 -41.32
CA LEU A 192 0.71 -0.45 -40.05
C LEU A 192 -0.18 0.61 -39.44
N VAL A 193 -1.49 0.42 -39.52
CA VAL A 193 -2.45 1.41 -39.02
C VAL A 193 -2.66 1.19 -37.54
N THR A 194 -2.42 2.24 -36.75
CA THR A 194 -2.50 2.17 -35.29
C THR A 194 -3.93 1.87 -34.83
N MET A 195 -4.08 1.06 -33.79
CA MET A 195 -5.38 0.71 -33.23
C MET A 195 -6.16 1.97 -32.79
N LEU A 196 -7.43 2.09 -33.18
CA LEU A 196 -8.24 3.25 -32.82
C LEU A 196 -8.59 3.29 -31.32
N TYR A 197 -8.80 4.50 -30.76
CA TYR A 197 -9.25 4.67 -29.38
C TYR A 197 -10.74 4.29 -29.19
N ILE A 198 -10.99 2.99 -29.05
CA ILE A 198 -12.34 2.41 -29.03
C ILE A 198 -13.25 2.82 -27.84
N PRO A 199 -12.75 3.31 -26.67
CA PRO A 199 -13.63 3.79 -25.60
C PRO A 199 -14.62 4.89 -26.03
N ARG A 200 -14.31 5.65 -27.09
CA ARG A 200 -15.22 6.67 -27.65
C ARG A 200 -16.53 6.12 -28.18
N LEU A 201 -16.59 4.84 -28.56
CA LEU A 201 -17.82 4.18 -29.00
C LEU A 201 -18.94 4.25 -27.93
N ARG A 202 -18.57 4.36 -26.65
CA ARG A 202 -19.53 4.53 -25.55
C ARG A 202 -20.40 5.77 -25.71
N GLU A 203 -19.86 6.86 -26.25
CA GLU A 203 -20.62 8.10 -26.45
C GLU A 203 -21.80 7.86 -27.39
N LEU A 204 -21.59 7.10 -28.46
CA LEU A 204 -22.64 6.70 -29.39
C LEU A 204 -23.72 5.88 -28.67
N HIS A 205 -23.36 4.83 -27.95
CA HIS A 205 -24.35 3.93 -27.34
C HIS A 205 -25.02 4.47 -26.06
N GLN A 206 -24.42 5.46 -25.41
CA GLN A 206 -25.01 6.17 -24.26
C GLN A 206 -25.97 7.28 -24.66
N SER A 207 -25.85 7.81 -25.89
CA SER A 207 -26.80 8.80 -26.41
C SER A 207 -28.24 8.25 -26.41
N LYS A 208 -29.20 9.10 -26.04
CA LYS A 208 -30.64 8.80 -26.12
C LYS A 208 -31.23 9.17 -27.49
N ASN A 209 -30.50 9.94 -28.29
CA ASN A 209 -30.97 10.53 -29.55
C ASN A 209 -30.43 9.77 -30.78
N ASN A 210 -30.36 8.44 -30.74
CA ASN A 210 -29.95 7.63 -31.89
C ASN A 210 -30.67 6.28 -31.93
N SER A 211 -30.62 5.63 -33.10
CA SER A 211 -31.34 4.39 -33.41
C SER A 211 -30.48 3.13 -33.27
N CYS A 212 -29.29 3.27 -32.68
CA CYS A 212 -28.29 2.22 -32.60
C CYS A 212 -28.78 0.96 -31.84
N PRO A 213 -28.52 -0.26 -32.36
CA PRO A 213 -28.98 -1.50 -31.76
C PRO A 213 -28.13 -1.90 -30.54
N LYS A 214 -28.43 -1.28 -29.39
CA LYS A 214 -27.64 -1.40 -28.14
C LYS A 214 -27.47 -2.85 -27.66
N LEU A 215 -28.49 -3.70 -27.86
CA LEU A 215 -28.43 -5.11 -27.44
C LEU A 215 -27.38 -5.90 -28.22
N ILE A 216 -27.30 -5.67 -29.54
CA ILE A 216 -26.32 -6.33 -30.42
C ILE A 216 -24.91 -5.91 -30.02
N MET A 217 -24.71 -4.61 -29.75
CA MET A 217 -23.38 -4.12 -29.38
C MET A 217 -22.89 -4.55 -27.99
N ARG A 218 -23.80 -4.83 -27.06
CA ARG A 218 -23.45 -5.48 -25.79
C ARG A 218 -22.97 -6.92 -25.96
N LEU A 219 -23.35 -7.59 -27.05
CA LEU A 219 -22.90 -8.95 -27.38
C LEU A 219 -21.60 -8.95 -28.19
N LEU A 220 -21.48 -8.04 -29.17
CA LEU A 220 -20.31 -7.97 -30.05
C LEU A 220 -19.08 -7.32 -29.39
N CYS A 221 -19.30 -6.33 -28.52
CA CYS A 221 -18.21 -5.62 -27.86
C CYS A 221 -18.53 -5.33 -26.38
N PRO A 222 -18.74 -6.38 -25.56
CA PRO A 222 -19.16 -6.25 -24.17
C PRO A 222 -18.18 -5.41 -23.35
N CYS A 223 -16.87 -5.55 -23.59
CA CYS A 223 -15.84 -4.89 -22.81
C CYS A 223 -15.83 -3.36 -22.98
N VAL A 224 -16.40 -2.83 -24.06
CA VAL A 224 -16.54 -1.39 -24.28
C VAL A 224 -17.87 -0.88 -23.73
N ILE A 225 -18.97 -1.59 -24.00
CA ILE A 225 -20.32 -1.08 -23.75
C ILE A 225 -20.82 -1.36 -22.33
N ASN A 226 -20.50 -2.51 -21.75
CA ASN A 226 -21.06 -2.95 -20.46
C ASN A 226 -20.46 -2.26 -19.22
N PRO A 227 -19.15 -1.94 -19.16
CA PRO A 227 -18.58 -1.36 -17.95
C PRO A 227 -19.28 -0.07 -17.52
N LYS A 228 -19.40 0.18 -16.21
CA LYS A 228 -19.89 1.47 -15.70
C LYS A 228 -18.85 2.57 -15.91
N ASN A 229 -19.29 3.83 -15.94
CA ASN A 229 -18.34 4.95 -15.94
C ASN A 229 -17.45 4.86 -14.67
N ASN A 230 -16.17 5.15 -14.82
CA ASN A 230 -15.14 5.08 -13.77
C ASN A 230 -14.90 3.69 -13.14
N SER A 231 -15.41 2.63 -13.77
CA SER A 231 -15.17 1.25 -13.32
C SER A 231 -13.74 0.76 -13.65
N ASN A 232 -13.25 -0.21 -12.89
CA ASN A 232 -11.93 -0.81 -13.12
C ASN A 232 -11.87 -1.53 -14.47
N GLU A 233 -12.97 -2.13 -14.92
CA GLU A 233 -13.08 -2.78 -16.23
C GLU A 233 -12.91 -1.76 -17.36
N LEU A 234 -13.49 -0.57 -17.24
CA LEU A 234 -13.31 0.51 -18.21
C LEU A 234 -11.89 1.06 -18.21
N LYS A 235 -11.30 1.28 -17.03
CA LYS A 235 -9.89 1.69 -16.90
C LYS A 235 -8.94 0.68 -17.54
N LYS A 236 -9.21 -0.62 -17.33
CA LYS A 236 -8.44 -1.72 -17.93
C LYS A 236 -8.54 -1.73 -19.46
N LEU A 237 -9.74 -1.56 -20.02
CA LEU A 237 -9.91 -1.42 -21.47
C LEU A 237 -9.10 -0.24 -22.03
N ILE A 238 -9.18 0.93 -21.37
CA ILE A 238 -8.45 2.13 -21.77
C ILE A 238 -6.94 1.85 -21.77
N TYR A 239 -6.44 1.22 -20.70
CA TYR A 239 -5.05 0.79 -20.60
C TYR A 239 -4.66 -0.13 -21.76
N PHE A 240 -5.37 -1.23 -21.98
CA PHE A 240 -5.04 -2.19 -23.04
C PHE A 240 -5.06 -1.55 -24.43
N ASN A 241 -6.03 -0.67 -24.70
CA ASN A 241 -6.08 0.06 -25.96
C ASN A 241 -4.80 0.91 -26.15
N ARG A 242 -4.39 1.68 -25.14
CA ARG A 242 -3.16 2.48 -25.19
C ARG A 242 -1.91 1.61 -25.36
N MET A 243 -1.85 0.47 -24.67
CA MET A 243 -0.72 -0.44 -24.80
C MET A 243 -0.66 -1.12 -26.17
N TYR A 244 -1.78 -1.38 -26.84
CA TYR A 244 -1.77 -1.88 -28.22
C TYR A 244 -1.18 -0.85 -29.19
N GLN A 245 -1.56 0.41 -29.03
CA GLN A 245 -1.02 1.54 -29.82
C GLN A 245 0.49 1.67 -29.61
N GLU A 246 0.92 1.61 -28.35
CA GLU A 246 2.31 1.80 -27.97
C GLU A 246 3.22 0.61 -28.33
N GLY A 247 2.76 -0.62 -28.12
CA GLY A 247 3.50 -1.84 -28.46
C GLY A 247 3.78 -1.96 -29.95
N THR A 248 2.80 -1.60 -30.80
CA THR A 248 2.99 -1.58 -32.26
C THR A 248 3.89 -0.44 -32.71
N ARG A 249 3.82 0.74 -32.07
CA ARG A 249 4.76 1.85 -32.31
C ARG A 249 6.20 1.41 -32.07
N ARG A 250 6.50 0.82 -30.92
CA ARG A 250 7.86 0.32 -30.61
C ARG A 250 8.32 -0.79 -31.51
N LEU A 251 7.43 -1.72 -31.83
CA LEU A 251 7.77 -2.82 -32.72
C LEU A 251 8.32 -2.30 -34.05
N VAL A 252 7.70 -1.26 -34.61
CA VAL A 252 8.18 -0.59 -35.83
C VAL A 252 9.41 0.28 -35.54
N GLU A 253 9.37 1.09 -34.49
CA GLU A 253 10.46 2.02 -34.14
C GLU A 253 11.73 1.34 -33.60
N SER A 254 11.70 0.04 -33.32
CA SER A 254 12.91 -0.75 -33.02
C SER A 254 13.90 -0.82 -34.19
N GLY A 255 13.51 -0.38 -35.39
CA GLY A 255 14.29 -0.48 -36.62
C GLY A 255 14.35 -1.89 -37.20
N ARG A 256 13.64 -2.86 -36.60
CA ARG A 256 13.65 -4.28 -36.98
C ARG A 256 13.34 -4.53 -38.46
N TYR A 257 12.51 -3.70 -39.08
CA TYR A 257 12.06 -3.88 -40.46
C TYR A 257 12.79 -3.01 -41.49
N ASP A 258 13.70 -2.17 -41.04
CA ASP A 258 14.44 -1.23 -41.88
C ASP A 258 15.90 -1.70 -42.10
N THR A 259 16.08 -3.02 -42.11
CA THR A 259 17.39 -3.69 -42.29
C THR A 259 17.80 -3.85 -43.75
N LYS A 260 16.89 -3.56 -44.69
CA LYS A 260 17.11 -3.62 -46.14
C LYS A 260 16.40 -2.46 -46.83
N ASP A 261 16.99 -1.92 -47.89
CA ASP A 261 16.46 -0.72 -48.57
C ASP A 261 15.18 -1.00 -49.38
N ASP A 262 14.78 -2.26 -49.58
CA ASP A 262 13.60 -2.64 -50.37
C ASP A 262 12.34 -2.95 -49.53
N PHE A 263 12.38 -2.72 -48.21
CA PHE A 263 11.25 -2.96 -47.33
C PHE A 263 11.22 -1.96 -46.19
N THR A 264 10.01 -1.54 -45.79
CA THR A 264 9.82 -0.75 -44.58
C THR A 264 8.42 -0.98 -44.02
N VAL A 265 8.27 -0.82 -42.71
CA VAL A 265 6.96 -0.72 -42.05
C VAL A 265 6.82 0.71 -41.55
N VAL A 266 5.73 1.38 -41.92
CA VAL A 266 5.44 2.74 -41.50
C VAL A 266 4.13 2.77 -40.72
N MET A 267 4.22 3.28 -39.49
CA MET A 267 3.05 3.53 -38.64
C MET A 267 2.15 4.61 -39.25
N GLN A 268 0.84 4.39 -39.23
CA GLN A 268 -0.17 5.34 -39.70
C GLN A 268 -1.13 5.70 -38.55
N PRO A 269 -0.79 6.69 -37.70
CA PRO A 269 -1.49 6.93 -36.44
C PRO A 269 -2.79 7.72 -36.52
N PHE A 270 -3.32 8.08 -37.70
CA PHE A 270 -4.44 9.02 -37.84
C PHE A 270 -5.74 8.69 -37.05
N MET A 271 -5.92 7.45 -36.57
CA MET A 271 -7.05 7.05 -35.71
C MET A 271 -6.69 6.84 -34.22
N THR A 272 -5.44 7.09 -33.82
CA THR A 272 -4.92 6.82 -32.46
C THR A 272 -5.70 7.56 -31.39
N ASN A 273 -6.02 8.84 -31.66
CA ASN A 273 -6.76 9.72 -30.76
C ASN A 273 -8.08 10.17 -31.40
N ILE A 274 -8.77 9.25 -32.08
CA ILE A 274 -10.01 9.55 -32.79
C ILE A 274 -11.10 10.07 -31.85
N GLU A 275 -11.86 11.06 -32.30
CA GLU A 275 -13.02 11.60 -31.60
C GLU A 275 -14.33 11.10 -32.23
N MET A 276 -15.41 11.12 -31.46
CA MET A 276 -16.72 10.73 -31.96
C MET A 276 -17.29 11.84 -32.86
N PRO A 277 -17.57 11.58 -34.15
CA PRO A 277 -18.15 12.57 -35.05
C PRO A 277 -19.48 13.10 -34.52
N LYS A 278 -19.73 14.40 -34.67
CA LYS A 278 -20.94 15.04 -34.14
C LYS A 278 -21.83 15.61 -35.24
N THR A 279 -23.14 15.63 -35.00
CA THR A 279 -24.09 16.42 -35.79
C THR A 279 -23.90 17.91 -35.48
N GLN A 280 -24.56 18.79 -36.24
CA GLN A 280 -24.51 20.25 -35.98
C GLN A 280 -25.01 20.61 -34.58
N GLU A 281 -25.89 19.78 -34.01
CA GLU A 281 -26.44 19.92 -32.66
C GLU A 281 -25.54 19.33 -31.57
N GLY A 282 -24.38 18.76 -31.92
CA GLY A 282 -23.40 18.22 -30.97
C GLY A 282 -23.65 16.76 -30.53
N TRP A 283 -24.58 16.05 -31.16
CA TRP A 283 -24.86 14.63 -30.84
C TRP A 283 -23.97 13.69 -31.65
N PRO A 284 -23.61 12.50 -31.14
CA PRO A 284 -22.94 11.47 -31.95
C PRO A 284 -23.70 11.19 -33.27
N ASP A 285 -23.03 11.35 -34.41
CA ASP A 285 -23.62 11.16 -35.74
C ASP A 285 -23.53 9.70 -36.19
N GLU A 286 -24.66 8.98 -36.11
CA GLU A 286 -24.75 7.58 -36.52
C GLU A 286 -24.52 7.34 -38.03
N SER A 287 -24.58 8.37 -38.88
CA SER A 287 -24.36 8.23 -40.34
C SER A 287 -22.92 7.86 -40.73
N TYR A 288 -21.97 8.00 -39.80
CA TYR A 288 -20.59 7.52 -39.95
C TYR A 288 -20.45 6.01 -39.72
N PHE A 289 -21.52 5.33 -39.28
CA PHE A 289 -21.49 3.90 -38.99
C PHE A 289 -22.47 3.15 -39.88
N ALA A 290 -22.18 1.88 -40.12
CA ALA A 290 -23.14 0.94 -40.70
C ALA A 290 -24.35 0.78 -39.76
N PRO A 291 -25.45 0.14 -40.19
CA PRO A 291 -26.67 0.02 -39.38
C PRO A 291 -26.52 -0.63 -38.00
N ASP A 292 -25.41 -1.32 -37.72
CA ASP A 292 -25.09 -1.86 -36.40
C ASP A 292 -24.49 -0.84 -35.40
N CYS A 293 -24.19 0.38 -35.87
CA CYS A 293 -23.50 1.42 -35.11
C CYS A 293 -22.14 0.97 -34.54
N PHE A 294 -21.39 0.21 -35.34
CA PHE A 294 -20.06 -0.26 -35.00
C PHE A 294 -19.11 -0.29 -36.19
N HIS A 295 -19.50 -0.96 -37.27
CA HIS A 295 -18.70 -0.94 -38.49
C HIS A 295 -18.79 0.43 -39.17
N PHE A 296 -17.78 0.77 -39.97
CA PHE A 296 -17.77 2.02 -40.72
C PHE A 296 -18.79 1.99 -41.86
N SER A 297 -19.53 3.09 -42.05
CA SER A 297 -20.30 3.29 -43.28
C SER A 297 -19.38 3.66 -44.45
N GLN A 298 -19.89 3.65 -45.68
CA GLN A 298 -19.16 4.16 -46.85
C GLN A 298 -18.61 5.58 -46.64
N LYS A 299 -19.31 6.42 -45.85
CA LYS A 299 -18.87 7.77 -45.49
C LYS A 299 -17.54 7.74 -44.72
N THR A 300 -17.46 6.91 -43.67
CA THR A 300 -16.24 6.80 -42.85
C THR A 300 -15.14 6.06 -43.57
N HIS A 301 -15.46 5.05 -44.39
CA HIS A 301 -14.50 4.44 -45.29
C HIS A 301 -13.84 5.48 -46.21
N SER A 302 -14.62 6.42 -46.75
CA SER A 302 -14.12 7.50 -47.60
C SER A 302 -13.19 8.46 -46.84
N GLN A 303 -13.55 8.83 -45.60
CA GLN A 303 -12.71 9.69 -44.76
C GLN A 303 -11.42 9.00 -44.30
N ALA A 304 -11.49 7.72 -43.92
CA ALA A 304 -10.33 6.93 -43.55
C ALA A 304 -9.34 6.76 -44.71
N ALA A 305 -9.83 6.62 -45.95
CA ALA A 305 -8.98 6.59 -47.14
C ALA A 305 -8.22 7.91 -47.37
N ARG A 306 -8.90 9.05 -47.22
CA ARG A 306 -8.29 10.39 -47.32
C ARG A 306 -7.26 10.62 -46.21
N ALA A 307 -7.61 10.23 -45.00
CA ALA A 307 -6.73 10.35 -43.84
C ALA A 307 -5.47 9.50 -44.00
N LEU A 308 -5.60 8.22 -44.41
CA LEU A 308 -4.46 7.35 -44.67
C LEU A 308 -3.55 7.91 -45.77
N TRP A 309 -4.13 8.37 -46.88
CA TRP A 309 -3.36 9.00 -47.95
C TRP A 309 -2.54 10.19 -47.44
N ASN A 310 -3.19 11.11 -46.72
CA ASN A 310 -2.51 12.27 -46.17
C ASN A 310 -1.41 11.88 -45.19
N ASN A 311 -1.66 10.88 -44.33
CA ASN A 311 -0.72 10.39 -43.33
C ASN A 311 0.50 9.71 -43.96
N MET A 312 0.34 9.02 -45.10
CA MET A 312 1.47 8.47 -45.87
C MET A 312 2.40 9.55 -46.46
N LEU A 313 1.93 10.79 -46.63
CA LEU A 313 2.71 11.92 -47.14
C LEU A 313 3.30 12.81 -46.03
N GLU A 314 2.90 12.60 -44.77
CA GLU A 314 3.42 13.32 -43.60
C GLU A 314 4.74 12.72 -43.10
N PRO A 315 5.77 13.53 -42.79
CA PRO A 315 7.02 13.04 -42.24
C PRO A 315 6.83 12.16 -41.00
N VAL A 316 7.62 11.10 -40.89
CA VAL A 316 7.66 10.27 -39.66
C VAL A 316 8.11 11.14 -38.48
N GLY A 317 7.37 11.07 -37.37
CA GLY A 317 7.52 11.98 -36.21
C GLY A 317 6.55 13.17 -36.20
N GLU A 318 5.96 13.52 -37.35
CA GLU A 318 5.01 14.64 -37.50
C GLU A 318 3.65 14.18 -38.06
N LYS A 319 3.41 12.86 -38.09
CA LYS A 319 2.16 12.29 -38.58
C LYS A 319 0.98 12.69 -37.70
N THR A 320 -0.12 13.08 -38.33
CA THR A 320 -1.41 13.34 -37.67
C THR A 320 -1.89 12.08 -36.94
N ASP A 321 -2.25 12.21 -35.67
CA ASP A 321 -2.68 11.09 -34.80
C ASP A 321 -4.16 11.17 -34.35
N SER A 322 -4.80 12.31 -34.62
CA SER A 322 -6.12 12.72 -34.11
C SER A 322 -6.97 13.26 -35.25
N GLN A 323 -7.18 12.45 -36.29
CA GLN A 323 -7.96 12.89 -37.45
C GLN A 323 -9.44 13.05 -37.08
N LYS A 324 -9.96 14.26 -37.26
CA LYS A 324 -11.40 14.56 -37.21
C LYS A 324 -12.07 14.05 -38.48
N MET A 325 -13.05 13.16 -38.32
CA MET A 325 -13.74 12.50 -39.44
C MET A 325 -14.92 13.31 -39.99
N ASP A 326 -15.40 14.28 -39.21
CA ASP A 326 -16.46 15.22 -39.57
C ASP A 326 -15.99 16.48 -40.28
N ASP A 327 -14.67 16.74 -40.29
CA ASP A 327 -14.06 17.78 -41.09
C ASP A 327 -14.02 17.40 -42.59
N GLU A 328 -14.04 18.41 -43.45
CA GLU A 328 -13.77 18.22 -44.87
C GLU A 328 -12.28 17.93 -45.09
N LEU A 329 -11.97 16.69 -45.48
CA LEU A 329 -10.59 16.26 -45.73
C LEU A 329 -10.20 16.44 -47.19
N VAL A 330 -9.30 17.39 -47.45
CA VAL A 330 -8.67 17.60 -48.75
C VAL A 330 -7.43 16.71 -48.86
N LEU A 331 -7.24 16.07 -50.02
CA LEU A 331 -6.05 15.26 -50.29
C LEU A 331 -4.81 16.16 -50.42
N LYS A 332 -3.76 15.82 -49.68
CA LYS A 332 -2.42 16.37 -49.83
C LYS A 332 -1.78 15.82 -51.11
N CYS A 333 -0.89 16.61 -51.70
CA CYS A 333 -0.13 16.21 -52.88
C CYS A 333 1.36 16.16 -52.56
N PRO A 334 2.10 15.18 -53.09
CA PRO A 334 3.56 15.22 -53.09
C PRO A 334 4.04 16.52 -53.77
N SER A 335 5.11 17.11 -53.25
CA SER A 335 5.73 18.28 -53.86
C SER A 335 6.92 17.87 -54.74
N GLU A 336 7.37 18.73 -55.65
CA GLU A 336 8.58 18.45 -56.43
C GLU A 336 9.83 18.25 -55.55
N ALA A 337 9.90 18.95 -54.40
CA ALA A 337 11.00 18.82 -53.46
C ALA A 337 10.93 17.51 -52.64
N GLU A 338 9.72 16.99 -52.43
CA GLU A 338 9.46 15.82 -51.59
C GLU A 338 8.41 14.90 -52.24
N PRO A 339 8.75 14.25 -53.38
CA PRO A 339 7.78 13.52 -54.19
C PRO A 339 7.48 12.10 -53.68
N PHE A 340 8.11 11.69 -52.57
CA PHE A 340 8.11 10.30 -52.09
C PHE A 340 7.12 10.05 -50.97
N LEU A 341 6.64 8.80 -50.87
CA LEU A 341 5.97 8.29 -49.67
C LEU A 341 6.91 8.35 -48.48
N ARG A 342 6.41 8.76 -47.31
CA ARG A 342 7.26 9.08 -46.15
C ARG A 342 7.65 7.85 -45.35
N THR A 343 8.96 7.65 -45.26
CA THR A 343 9.64 6.60 -44.49
C THR A 343 10.53 7.25 -43.45
N TYR A 344 11.08 6.49 -42.50
CA TYR A 344 11.98 7.06 -41.49
C TYR A 344 13.18 7.79 -42.15
N LYS A 345 13.79 7.17 -43.16
CA LYS A 345 15.01 7.66 -43.84
C LYS A 345 14.77 8.98 -44.58
N ASN A 346 13.71 9.07 -45.40
CA ASN A 346 13.40 10.30 -46.15
C ASN A 346 12.61 11.35 -45.34
N SER A 347 12.30 11.05 -44.07
CA SER A 347 11.81 12.03 -43.09
C SER A 347 12.93 12.57 -42.20
N ASN A 348 14.18 12.12 -42.40
CA ASN A 348 15.30 12.38 -41.49
C ASN A 348 14.98 12.03 -40.03
N TYR A 349 14.13 11.01 -39.83
CA TYR A 349 13.71 10.54 -38.53
C TYR A 349 14.70 9.48 -38.06
N THR A 350 15.40 9.77 -36.97
CA THR A 350 16.16 8.75 -36.25
C THR A 350 15.18 8.11 -35.30
N TYR A 351 14.95 6.80 -35.43
CA TYR A 351 14.25 6.06 -34.40
C TYR A 351 14.88 6.41 -33.06
N PRO A 352 14.09 6.58 -31.98
CA PRO A 352 14.66 6.65 -30.65
C PRO A 352 15.48 5.37 -30.50
N ASN A 353 16.80 5.47 -30.72
CA ASN A 353 17.72 4.43 -30.29
C ASN A 353 17.32 4.18 -28.85
N GLN A 354 17.24 2.92 -28.43
CA GLN A 354 17.43 2.62 -27.02
C GLN A 354 18.60 3.48 -26.58
N THR A 355 18.30 4.52 -25.81
CA THR A 355 19.14 5.71 -25.83
C THR A 355 20.50 5.25 -25.35
N ALA A 356 21.55 5.68 -26.07
CA ALA A 356 22.94 5.38 -25.77
C ALA A 356 23.12 5.20 -24.27
N VAL A 357 23.66 4.04 -23.83
CA VAL A 357 23.99 3.78 -22.43
C VAL A 357 24.79 5.00 -21.98
N SER A 358 24.08 5.93 -21.33
CA SER A 358 24.72 7.06 -20.70
C SER A 358 25.55 6.39 -19.63
N ASN A 359 26.85 6.66 -19.62
CA ASN A 359 27.72 6.01 -18.66
C ASN A 359 27.22 6.38 -17.25
N TYR A 360 26.58 5.42 -16.56
CA TYR A 360 26.12 5.51 -15.18
C TYR A 360 27.06 4.76 -14.24
N GLY A 361 28.28 4.53 -14.70
CA GLY A 361 29.35 3.91 -13.94
C GLY A 361 29.84 4.78 -12.80
N SER A 362 30.77 4.21 -12.06
CA SER A 362 31.43 4.87 -10.94
C SER A 362 32.92 4.55 -10.97
N GLN A 363 33.69 5.35 -10.26
CA GLN A 363 35.08 5.03 -9.94
C GLN A 363 35.16 4.61 -8.48
N LEU A 364 35.97 3.59 -8.19
CA LEU A 364 36.23 3.13 -6.84
C LEU A 364 37.66 3.52 -6.42
N PRO A 365 37.85 4.54 -5.57
CA PRO A 365 39.17 5.07 -5.26
C PRO A 365 39.98 4.23 -4.24
N CYS A 366 39.54 3.01 -3.91
CA CYS A 366 40.10 2.25 -2.80
C CYS A 366 41.45 1.61 -3.14
N GLU A 367 42.46 1.88 -2.30
CA GLU A 367 43.81 1.30 -2.41
C GLU A 367 43.89 -0.13 -1.85
N ASP A 368 43.33 -0.39 -0.66
CA ASP A 368 43.27 -1.74 -0.08
C ASP A 368 42.05 -2.49 -0.64
N ARG A 369 42.32 -3.50 -1.46
CA ARG A 369 41.31 -4.39 -2.04
C ARG A 369 41.57 -5.87 -1.73
N PHE A 370 42.47 -6.15 -0.79
CA PHE A 370 42.88 -7.52 -0.51
C PHE A 370 41.90 -8.24 0.44
N PRO A 371 41.71 -9.56 0.27
CA PRO A 371 40.93 -10.37 1.20
C PRO A 371 41.59 -10.41 2.59
N SER A 372 40.83 -10.85 3.58
CA SER A 372 41.35 -11.02 4.94
C SER A 372 42.46 -12.06 4.99
N SER A 373 43.53 -11.76 5.73
CA SER A 373 44.64 -12.67 6.00
C SER A 373 44.91 -12.71 7.51
N PRO A 374 44.52 -13.80 8.22
CA PRO A 374 43.91 -15.04 7.71
C PRO A 374 42.46 -14.86 7.21
N PRO A 375 41.90 -15.82 6.44
CA PRO A 375 40.52 -15.76 5.95
C PRO A 375 39.51 -15.53 7.07
N ALA A 376 38.51 -14.68 6.83
CA ALA A 376 37.50 -14.33 7.82
C ALA A 376 36.75 -15.57 8.35
N THR A 377 36.79 -15.76 9.66
CA THR A 377 36.04 -16.81 10.37
C THR A 377 34.75 -16.30 11.00
N SER A 378 34.62 -14.97 11.14
CA SER A 378 33.44 -14.29 11.66
C SER A 378 32.90 -13.29 10.65
N VAL A 379 31.56 -13.15 10.61
CA VAL A 379 30.84 -12.19 9.78
C VAL A 379 31.18 -10.75 10.17
N HIS A 380 31.59 -10.54 11.43
CA HIS A 380 31.99 -9.24 11.95
C HIS A 380 33.42 -8.83 11.54
N SER A 381 34.17 -9.75 10.95
CA SER A 381 35.52 -9.53 10.40
C SER A 381 35.55 -9.59 8.87
N LEU A 382 34.40 -9.48 8.21
CA LEU A 382 34.27 -9.68 6.78
C LEU A 382 34.69 -8.42 6.01
N LYS A 383 35.76 -8.50 5.22
CA LYS A 383 36.13 -7.47 4.24
C LYS A 383 35.31 -7.64 2.96
N PRO A 384 35.14 -6.59 2.12
CA PRO A 384 34.46 -6.74 0.83
C PRO A 384 35.03 -7.87 -0.05
N ALA A 385 36.36 -7.99 -0.09
CA ALA A 385 37.06 -9.03 -0.87
C ALA A 385 36.84 -10.47 -0.35
N ASP A 386 36.31 -10.66 0.85
CA ASP A 386 36.00 -11.99 1.40
C ASP A 386 34.65 -12.53 0.90
N VAL A 387 33.76 -11.65 0.43
CA VAL A 387 32.46 -12.03 -0.11
C VAL A 387 32.66 -12.78 -1.43
N LYS A 388 32.03 -13.94 -1.55
CA LYS A 388 32.08 -14.78 -2.76
C LYS A 388 30.73 -14.92 -3.44
N ILE A 389 29.65 -14.89 -2.68
CA ILE A 389 28.29 -15.05 -3.21
C ILE A 389 27.49 -13.80 -2.90
N VAL A 390 26.79 -13.29 -3.90
CA VAL A 390 25.72 -12.29 -3.73
C VAL A 390 24.38 -12.91 -4.10
N ALA A 391 23.31 -12.53 -3.40
CA ALA A 391 21.96 -12.98 -3.70
C ALA A 391 20.95 -11.89 -3.32
N ALA A 392 19.74 -11.96 -3.88
CA ALA A 392 18.69 -11.01 -3.52
C ALA A 392 17.28 -11.58 -3.51
N LEU A 393 16.45 -11.06 -2.59
CA LEU A 393 15.01 -11.32 -2.47
C LEU A 393 14.26 -9.98 -2.53
N GLY A 394 13.07 -9.96 -3.13
CA GLY A 394 12.26 -8.75 -3.19
C GLY A 394 11.17 -8.71 -4.24
N ASP A 395 10.83 -7.51 -4.67
CA ASP A 395 9.78 -7.21 -5.65
C ASP A 395 10.34 -6.74 -7.02
N SER A 396 9.55 -5.96 -7.76
CA SER A 396 9.90 -5.41 -9.08
C SER A 396 11.14 -4.53 -9.04
N LEU A 397 11.40 -3.81 -7.95
CA LEU A 397 12.61 -2.99 -7.81
C LEU A 397 13.86 -3.87 -7.77
N THR A 398 13.83 -4.97 -7.02
CA THR A 398 14.97 -5.89 -6.93
C THR A 398 15.09 -6.79 -8.17
N ALA A 399 13.97 -7.10 -8.83
CA ALA A 399 13.97 -7.80 -10.11
C ALA A 399 14.52 -6.96 -11.28
N GLY A 400 14.56 -5.64 -11.12
CA GLY A 400 14.98 -4.70 -12.15
C GLY A 400 13.92 -4.49 -13.23
N SER A 401 12.66 -4.35 -12.82
CA SER A 401 11.58 -3.96 -13.72
C SER A 401 11.82 -2.56 -14.27
N GLY A 402 11.88 -2.43 -15.60
CA GLY A 402 11.85 -1.15 -16.28
C GLY A 402 13.15 -0.35 -16.31
N ILE A 403 14.28 -0.91 -15.87
CA ILE A 403 15.53 -0.16 -15.68
C ILE A 403 16.01 0.53 -16.96
N ALA A 404 16.08 -0.21 -18.07
CA ALA A 404 16.52 0.31 -19.37
C ALA A 404 15.34 0.56 -20.31
N SER A 405 14.15 0.79 -19.76
CA SER A 405 12.96 1.06 -20.55
C SER A 405 12.90 2.52 -20.95
N ASP A 406 12.91 2.79 -22.25
CA ASP A 406 12.60 4.12 -22.77
C ASP A 406 11.10 4.37 -22.89
N THR A 407 10.29 3.32 -22.68
CA THR A 407 8.87 3.34 -23.03
C THR A 407 8.01 2.46 -22.09
N LEU A 408 6.79 2.90 -21.73
CA LEU A 408 5.87 2.27 -20.74
C LEU A 408 5.62 0.74 -20.77
N GLN A 409 5.39 0.08 -21.91
CA GLN A 409 5.22 -1.37 -22.05
C GLN A 409 6.45 -2.20 -21.70
N ASP A 410 7.62 -1.59 -21.63
CA ASP A 410 8.88 -2.27 -21.37
C ASP A 410 9.18 -2.19 -19.87
N VAL A 411 8.40 -1.41 -19.11
CA VAL A 411 8.52 -1.30 -17.65
C VAL A 411 8.30 -2.65 -16.97
N VAL A 412 7.53 -3.56 -17.58
CA VAL A 412 7.36 -4.93 -17.06
C VAL A 412 8.54 -5.86 -17.38
N THR A 413 9.44 -5.45 -18.28
CA THR A 413 10.67 -6.18 -18.60
C THR A 413 11.63 -6.12 -17.42
N GLN A 414 12.13 -7.28 -17.04
CA GLN A 414 13.01 -7.45 -15.89
C GLN A 414 14.46 -7.47 -16.37
N TYR A 415 15.12 -6.31 -16.33
CA TYR A 415 16.53 -6.11 -16.63
C TYR A 415 17.40 -6.56 -15.46
N ARG A 416 17.37 -7.88 -15.21
CA ARG A 416 18.01 -8.54 -14.06
C ARG A 416 19.49 -8.17 -13.91
N GLY A 417 20.23 -8.08 -15.02
CA GLY A 417 21.65 -7.74 -15.02
C GLY A 417 21.98 -6.30 -14.65
N LEU A 418 20.99 -5.41 -14.67
CA LEU A 418 21.13 -4.00 -14.33
C LEU A 418 20.60 -3.65 -12.93
N SER A 419 20.04 -4.63 -12.21
CA SER A 419 19.45 -4.41 -10.88
C SER A 419 20.48 -3.90 -9.86
N TRP A 420 20.13 -2.80 -9.20
CA TRP A 420 20.97 -2.09 -8.23
C TRP A 420 21.65 -2.98 -7.18
N SER A 421 20.94 -3.99 -6.66
CA SER A 421 21.41 -4.81 -5.54
C SER A 421 22.09 -6.12 -5.97
N ILE A 422 21.89 -6.58 -7.22
CA ILE A 422 22.28 -7.95 -7.62
C ILE A 422 22.60 -8.14 -9.11
N GLY A 423 22.48 -7.12 -9.95
CA GLY A 423 22.86 -7.19 -11.36
C GLY A 423 24.37 -7.13 -11.58
N GLY A 424 24.91 -7.85 -12.57
CA GLY A 424 26.34 -7.87 -12.89
C GLY A 424 26.64 -7.68 -14.37
N ASP A 425 25.77 -7.00 -15.11
CA ASP A 425 26.05 -6.59 -16.49
C ASP A 425 27.05 -5.42 -16.52
N GLU A 426 27.88 -5.38 -17.57
CA GLU A 426 28.91 -4.35 -17.79
C GLU A 426 29.95 -4.24 -16.66
N SER A 427 30.94 -3.36 -16.82
CA SER A 427 31.91 -3.03 -15.76
C SER A 427 31.39 -1.91 -14.85
N LEU A 428 32.00 -1.77 -13.65
CA LEU A 428 31.72 -0.65 -12.75
C LEU A 428 31.89 0.72 -13.45
N GLU A 429 32.84 0.83 -14.37
CA GLU A 429 33.07 2.05 -15.15
C GLU A 429 31.91 2.44 -16.08
N ASN A 430 30.97 1.54 -16.38
CA ASN A 430 29.83 1.77 -17.28
C ASN A 430 28.48 1.73 -16.56
N VAL A 431 28.33 0.80 -15.61
CA VAL A 431 27.08 0.54 -14.88
C VAL A 431 27.40 0.28 -13.41
N THR A 432 26.77 1.05 -12.51
CA THR A 432 26.96 0.87 -11.07
C THR A 432 25.87 -0.03 -10.49
N THR A 433 26.26 -1.24 -10.09
CA THR A 433 25.46 -2.15 -9.26
C THR A 433 26.29 -2.62 -8.07
N LEU A 434 25.65 -3.17 -7.05
CA LEU A 434 26.38 -3.71 -5.90
C LEU A 434 27.39 -4.82 -6.32
N PRO A 435 27.04 -5.80 -7.17
CA PRO A 435 28.02 -6.78 -7.65
C PRO A 435 29.18 -6.17 -8.44
N ASN A 436 28.94 -5.17 -9.30
CA ASN A 436 30.02 -4.52 -10.06
C ASN A 436 31.02 -3.84 -9.11
N ILE A 437 30.57 -3.29 -7.98
CA ILE A 437 31.46 -2.76 -6.93
C ILE A 437 32.25 -3.90 -6.25
N PHE A 438 31.61 -5.02 -5.91
CA PHE A 438 32.30 -6.17 -5.28
C PHE A 438 33.32 -6.83 -6.22
N GLN A 439 33.09 -6.83 -7.53
CA GLN A 439 34.03 -7.37 -8.51
C GLN A 439 35.38 -6.65 -8.51
N GLU A 440 35.42 -5.36 -8.13
CA GLU A 440 36.67 -4.61 -7.95
C GLU A 440 37.53 -5.14 -6.79
N PHE A 441 36.91 -5.81 -5.82
CA PHE A 441 37.59 -6.42 -4.67
C PHE A 441 37.86 -7.92 -4.86
N ASN A 442 36.95 -8.62 -5.53
CA ASN A 442 37.06 -10.04 -5.80
C ASN A 442 36.48 -10.34 -7.18
N VAL A 443 37.31 -10.61 -8.19
CA VAL A 443 36.82 -10.90 -9.54
C VAL A 443 36.09 -12.26 -9.65
N MET A 444 36.14 -13.09 -8.60
CA MET A 444 35.55 -14.44 -8.58
C MET A 444 34.18 -14.50 -7.88
N ILE A 445 33.56 -13.35 -7.54
CA ILE A 445 32.20 -13.39 -6.97
C ILE A 445 31.24 -14.02 -7.97
N THR A 446 30.25 -14.74 -7.45
CA THR A 446 29.15 -15.31 -8.24
C THR A 446 27.82 -15.06 -7.55
N GLY A 447 26.72 -15.42 -8.18
CA GLY A 447 25.36 -15.26 -7.66
C GLY A 447 24.59 -14.09 -8.25
N TYR A 448 25.28 -13.11 -8.82
CA TYR A 448 24.67 -11.97 -9.49
C TYR A 448 23.90 -12.41 -10.75
N SER A 449 22.88 -11.63 -11.09
CA SER A 449 22.09 -11.81 -12.30
C SER A 449 22.68 -11.07 -13.49
N THR A 450 22.34 -11.52 -14.70
CA THR A 450 22.80 -10.92 -15.97
C THR A 450 21.65 -10.82 -16.97
N GLY A 451 21.72 -9.90 -17.92
CA GLY A 451 20.74 -9.74 -18.99
C GLY A 451 19.29 -9.54 -18.52
N ILE A 452 18.35 -10.06 -19.32
CA ILE A 452 16.90 -9.92 -19.12
C ILE A 452 16.30 -11.30 -18.80
N GLY A 453 15.31 -11.37 -17.91
CA GLY A 453 14.58 -12.61 -17.63
C GLY A 453 13.73 -12.58 -16.35
N ASN A 454 12.85 -13.57 -16.19
CA ASN A 454 12.11 -13.84 -14.96
C ASN A 454 12.96 -14.64 -13.95
N GLU A 455 12.42 -14.90 -12.75
CA GLU A 455 13.12 -15.56 -11.64
C GLU A 455 13.53 -17.01 -11.91
N ASN A 456 12.91 -17.66 -12.92
CA ASN A 456 13.21 -19.03 -13.32
C ASN A 456 14.21 -19.10 -14.49
N ASP A 457 14.52 -17.97 -15.14
CA ASP A 457 15.50 -17.93 -16.22
C ASP A 457 16.92 -18.05 -15.67
N SER A 458 17.83 -18.68 -16.44
CA SER A 458 19.24 -18.83 -16.04
C SER A 458 19.92 -17.49 -15.71
N ASN A 459 19.47 -16.43 -16.38
CA ASN A 459 19.91 -15.04 -16.25
C ASN A 459 19.64 -14.44 -14.85
N ALA A 460 18.57 -14.87 -14.17
CA ALA A 460 18.26 -14.38 -12.82
C ALA A 460 19.17 -14.97 -11.75
N PHE A 461 19.73 -16.16 -11.96
CA PHE A 461 20.58 -16.88 -11.02
C PHE A 461 20.10 -16.84 -9.56
N LEU A 462 20.75 -16.09 -8.65
CA LEU A 462 20.33 -15.96 -7.23
C LEU A 462 19.49 -14.70 -6.93
N ASN A 463 19.07 -13.96 -7.95
CA ASN A 463 18.03 -12.94 -7.85
C ASN A 463 16.66 -13.62 -7.89
N GLN A 464 16.07 -13.84 -6.72
CA GLN A 464 14.76 -14.51 -6.57
C GLN A 464 13.61 -13.50 -6.37
N ALA A 465 13.85 -12.22 -6.65
CA ALA A 465 12.83 -11.20 -6.58
C ALA A 465 11.78 -11.37 -7.69
N VAL A 466 10.51 -11.07 -7.38
CA VAL A 466 9.37 -11.28 -8.28
C VAL A 466 8.56 -10.00 -8.38
N PRO A 467 8.33 -9.43 -9.59
CA PRO A 467 7.48 -8.25 -9.75
C PRO A 467 6.09 -8.43 -9.13
N GLY A 468 5.61 -7.40 -8.41
CA GLY A 468 4.32 -7.44 -7.70
C GLY A 468 4.31 -8.26 -6.41
N ALA A 469 5.44 -8.81 -5.96
CA ALA A 469 5.51 -9.54 -4.71
C ALA A 469 5.16 -8.66 -3.50
N LEU A 470 4.23 -9.17 -2.69
CA LEU A 470 3.95 -8.73 -1.32
C LEU A 470 4.87 -9.43 -0.30
N ALA A 471 4.94 -8.92 0.92
CA ALA A 471 5.76 -9.50 1.99
C ALA A 471 5.45 -10.99 2.25
N GLU A 472 4.21 -11.44 2.07
CA GLU A 472 3.82 -12.85 2.22
C GLU A 472 4.48 -13.82 1.24
N HIS A 473 5.04 -13.32 0.12
CA HIS A 473 5.73 -14.14 -0.87
C HIS A 473 7.22 -14.36 -0.52
N LEU A 474 7.82 -13.51 0.32
CA LEU A 474 9.24 -13.60 0.66
C LEU A 474 9.68 -14.95 1.24
N PRO A 475 8.90 -15.62 2.14
CA PRO A 475 9.28 -16.93 2.64
C PRO A 475 9.44 -17.98 1.52
N ALA A 476 8.68 -17.88 0.43
CA ALA A 476 8.83 -18.77 -0.72
C ALA A 476 10.13 -18.46 -1.48
N GLN A 477 10.40 -17.17 -1.76
CA GLN A 477 11.64 -16.75 -2.42
C GLN A 477 12.89 -17.19 -1.63
N ALA A 478 12.87 -17.07 -0.29
CA ALA A 478 13.96 -17.53 0.56
C ALA A 478 14.21 -19.04 0.45
N ARG A 479 13.17 -19.88 0.41
CA ARG A 479 13.33 -21.33 0.24
C ARG A 479 13.92 -21.67 -1.13
N SER A 480 13.46 -21.02 -2.20
CA SER A 480 14.00 -21.18 -3.55
C SER A 480 15.48 -20.80 -3.60
N LEU A 481 15.84 -19.64 -3.02
CA LEU A 481 17.21 -19.17 -2.94
C LEU A 481 18.12 -20.19 -2.22
N VAL A 482 17.70 -20.69 -1.06
CA VAL A 482 18.46 -21.69 -0.30
C VAL A 482 18.64 -22.99 -1.10
N SER A 483 17.60 -23.42 -1.82
CA SER A 483 17.67 -24.61 -2.69
C SER A 483 18.68 -24.44 -3.82
N LEU A 484 18.66 -23.28 -4.51
CA LEU A 484 19.62 -22.97 -5.58
C LEU A 484 21.06 -22.96 -5.06
N MET A 485 21.31 -22.26 -3.95
CA MET A 485 22.65 -22.20 -3.37
C MET A 485 23.20 -23.57 -2.91
N LYS A 486 22.32 -24.50 -2.49
CA LYS A 486 22.74 -25.86 -2.08
C LYS A 486 23.02 -26.79 -3.25
N THR A 487 22.43 -26.54 -4.40
CA THR A 487 22.47 -27.45 -5.56
C THR A 487 23.48 -27.01 -6.63
N ASP A 488 23.82 -25.72 -6.69
CA ASP A 488 24.79 -25.20 -7.66
C ASP A 488 26.23 -25.58 -7.30
N GLN A 489 26.92 -26.22 -8.22
CA GLN A 489 28.29 -26.72 -8.02
C GLN A 489 29.35 -25.63 -7.92
N ARG A 490 29.03 -24.40 -8.35
CA ARG A 490 29.95 -23.24 -8.24
C ARG A 490 30.01 -22.70 -6.81
N ILE A 491 29.07 -23.09 -5.94
CA ILE A 491 28.91 -22.55 -4.60
C ILE A 491 29.34 -23.59 -3.57
N HIS A 492 30.41 -23.32 -2.82
CA HIS A 492 30.73 -24.12 -1.64
C HIS A 492 29.86 -23.67 -0.48
N PHE A 493 28.64 -24.22 -0.44
CA PHE A 493 27.56 -23.77 0.43
C PHE A 493 27.97 -23.56 1.90
N SER A 494 28.79 -24.43 2.48
CA SER A 494 29.24 -24.32 3.87
C SER A 494 30.45 -23.40 4.10
N ALA A 495 31.21 -23.08 3.06
CA ALA A 495 32.53 -22.46 3.17
C ALA A 495 32.58 -21.00 2.68
N ASP A 496 31.79 -20.66 1.66
CA ASP A 496 31.84 -19.36 1.00
C ASP A 496 31.00 -18.31 1.75
N TRP A 497 31.50 -17.08 1.87
CA TRP A 497 30.73 -15.98 2.48
C TRP A 497 29.70 -15.42 1.50
N LYS A 498 28.47 -15.23 2.00
CA LYS A 498 27.30 -14.80 1.24
C LYS A 498 26.83 -13.43 1.71
N LEU A 499 26.53 -12.53 0.79
CA LEU A 499 25.81 -11.29 1.03
C LEU A 499 24.41 -11.41 0.41
N ILE A 500 23.36 -11.34 1.22
CA ILE A 500 21.98 -11.48 0.76
C ILE A 500 21.24 -10.17 0.97
N THR A 501 20.84 -9.49 -0.10
CA THR A 501 20.03 -8.27 0.00
C THR A 501 18.54 -8.61 0.00
N VAL A 502 17.78 -8.03 0.92
CA VAL A 502 16.32 -8.22 1.02
C VAL A 502 15.65 -6.85 0.99
N HIS A 503 14.71 -6.64 0.07
CA HIS A 503 13.91 -5.41 0.01
C HIS A 503 12.48 -5.70 -0.49
N ILE A 504 11.47 -5.28 0.26
CA ILE A 504 10.05 -5.53 -0.02
C ILE A 504 9.20 -4.43 0.66
N GLY A 505 7.90 -4.39 0.35
CA GLY A 505 6.89 -3.68 1.15
C GLY A 505 6.21 -2.54 0.43
N ALA A 506 6.76 -2.05 -0.69
CA ALA A 506 6.13 -1.01 -1.50
C ALA A 506 4.76 -1.48 -2.03
N ASN A 507 4.67 -2.72 -2.52
CA ASN A 507 3.42 -3.29 -2.99
C ASN A 507 2.36 -3.38 -1.87
N ASP A 508 2.75 -3.84 -0.68
CA ASP A 508 1.87 -3.92 0.49
C ASP A 508 1.30 -2.54 0.85
N LEU A 509 2.14 -1.50 0.87
CA LEU A 509 1.74 -0.12 1.14
C LEU A 509 0.84 0.47 0.05
N CYS A 510 1.11 0.14 -1.22
CA CYS A 510 0.35 0.63 -2.37
C CYS A 510 -1.12 0.18 -2.41
N ILE A 511 -1.45 -0.89 -1.69
CA ILE A 511 -2.80 -1.43 -1.56
C ILE A 511 -3.27 -1.51 -0.10
N TYR A 512 -2.53 -0.94 0.85
CA TYR A 512 -2.84 -0.98 2.29
C TYR A 512 -4.26 -0.53 2.62
N CYS A 513 -4.68 0.61 2.05
CA CYS A 513 -6.03 1.18 2.23
C CYS A 513 -7.17 0.29 1.70
N LYS A 514 -6.87 -0.80 0.98
CA LYS A 514 -7.87 -1.76 0.51
C LYS A 514 -8.17 -2.85 1.54
N ASP A 515 -7.18 -3.22 2.36
CA ASP A 515 -7.31 -4.23 3.42
C ASP A 515 -6.26 -3.99 4.54
N PRO A 516 -6.49 -3.00 5.42
CA PRO A 516 -5.52 -2.61 6.46
C PRO A 516 -5.20 -3.73 7.44
N ASP A 517 -6.12 -4.68 7.65
CA ASP A 517 -5.93 -5.83 8.53
C ASP A 517 -4.93 -6.81 7.91
N HIS A 518 -5.14 -7.16 6.63
CA HIS A 518 -4.26 -8.06 5.90
C HIS A 518 -2.84 -7.47 5.77
N TYR A 519 -2.73 -6.21 5.35
CA TYR A 519 -1.45 -5.51 5.19
C TYR A 519 -0.95 -4.84 6.49
N SER A 520 -1.47 -5.23 7.65
CA SER A 520 -1.05 -4.64 8.94
C SER A 520 0.45 -4.83 9.21
N ALA A 521 1.04 -3.93 10.01
CA ALA A 521 2.44 -4.04 10.41
C ALA A 521 2.75 -5.38 11.10
N GLY A 522 1.83 -5.92 11.90
CA GLY A 522 2.00 -7.23 12.53
C GLY A 522 2.16 -8.36 11.51
N ASN A 523 1.33 -8.38 10.46
CA ASN A 523 1.45 -9.38 9.40
C ASN A 523 2.73 -9.17 8.57
N TYR A 524 3.02 -7.94 8.18
CA TYR A 524 4.25 -7.60 7.46
C TYR A 524 5.50 -8.09 8.20
N ILE A 525 5.66 -7.71 9.47
CA ILE A 525 6.80 -8.11 10.31
C ILE A 525 6.86 -9.62 10.51
N LYS A 526 5.71 -10.28 10.67
CA LYS A 526 5.66 -11.75 10.75
C LYS A 526 6.24 -12.41 9.49
N ARG A 527 5.93 -11.90 8.30
CA ARG A 527 6.47 -12.45 7.03
C ARG A 527 7.96 -12.18 6.86
N ILE A 528 8.44 -11.01 7.26
CA ILE A 528 9.89 -10.72 7.33
C ILE A 528 10.57 -11.69 8.31
N GLN A 529 10.01 -11.87 9.51
CA GLN A 529 10.54 -12.81 10.50
C GLN A 529 10.56 -14.24 9.97
N GLU A 530 9.49 -14.73 9.36
CA GLU A 530 9.44 -16.08 8.75
C GLU A 530 10.54 -16.26 7.68
N THR A 531 10.81 -15.22 6.89
CA THR A 531 11.85 -15.21 5.86
C THR A 531 13.24 -15.26 6.47
N LEU A 532 13.52 -14.41 7.45
CA LEU A 532 14.81 -14.37 8.15
C LEU A 532 15.04 -15.66 8.96
N ASP A 533 13.99 -16.22 9.57
CA ASP A 533 14.03 -17.54 10.20
C ASP A 533 14.41 -18.63 9.19
N ILE A 534 13.91 -18.62 7.96
CA ILE A 534 14.34 -19.60 6.93
C ILE A 534 15.83 -19.49 6.63
N LEU A 535 16.38 -18.27 6.63
CA LEU A 535 17.81 -18.04 6.43
C LEU A 535 18.64 -18.38 7.69
N HIS A 536 18.07 -18.24 8.89
CA HIS A 536 18.76 -18.30 10.18
C HIS A 536 18.57 -19.57 11.02
N LYS A 537 17.38 -20.20 11.02
CA LYS A 537 16.78 -21.07 12.08
C LYS A 537 17.67 -22.19 12.60
N GLU A 538 18.71 -22.53 11.85
CA GLU A 538 19.95 -23.02 12.42
C GLU A 538 21.05 -22.41 11.55
N ALA A 539 22.15 -21.88 12.10
CA ALA A 539 23.28 -21.40 11.28
C ALA A 539 23.92 -22.52 10.40
N SER A 540 23.31 -23.72 10.36
CA SER A 540 23.49 -24.81 9.40
C SER A 540 22.71 -24.61 8.08
N THR A 541 21.63 -23.83 8.06
CA THR A 541 20.74 -23.68 6.89
C THR A 541 21.35 -22.81 5.81
N VAL A 542 21.92 -21.65 6.16
CA VAL A 542 22.77 -20.80 5.29
C VAL A 542 23.98 -20.29 6.10
N PRO A 543 25.01 -21.12 6.31
CA PRO A 543 26.20 -20.71 7.06
C PRO A 543 26.96 -19.61 6.33
N LYS A 544 27.68 -18.78 7.08
CA LYS A 544 28.55 -17.71 6.55
C LYS A 544 27.78 -16.70 5.70
N ALA A 545 26.79 -16.03 6.28
CA ALA A 545 25.95 -15.07 5.59
C ALA A 545 25.81 -13.74 6.34
N LEU A 546 25.90 -12.64 5.59
CA LEU A 546 25.46 -11.32 6.02
C LEU A 546 24.18 -10.99 5.25
N VAL A 547 23.06 -10.82 5.94
CA VAL A 547 21.81 -10.38 5.32
C VAL A 547 21.72 -8.86 5.41
N SER A 548 21.69 -8.18 4.27
CA SER A 548 21.48 -6.74 4.16
C SER A 548 19.99 -6.48 3.94
N LEU A 549 19.27 -6.20 5.03
CA LEU A 549 17.82 -5.93 4.99
C LEU A 549 17.60 -4.44 4.75
N VAL A 550 17.19 -4.07 3.53
CA VAL A 550 16.91 -2.67 3.19
C VAL A 550 15.50 -2.33 3.65
N ASP A 551 15.40 -1.30 4.49
CA ASP A 551 14.13 -0.92 5.11
C ASP A 551 13.09 -0.46 4.06
N VAL A 552 11.82 -0.47 4.44
CA VAL A 552 10.75 -0.06 3.53
C VAL A 552 10.87 1.43 3.20
N ALA A 553 10.72 1.75 1.91
CA ALA A 553 10.84 3.11 1.41
C ALA A 553 9.64 3.97 1.81
N ASP A 554 9.87 5.25 2.12
CA ASP A 554 8.79 6.23 2.16
C ASP A 554 8.31 6.55 0.75
N ILE A 555 7.35 5.76 0.25
CA ILE A 555 6.79 5.90 -1.09
C ILE A 555 5.83 7.09 -1.24
N THR A 556 5.49 7.79 -0.14
CA THR A 556 4.55 8.91 -0.20
C THR A 556 5.08 10.07 -1.03
N VAL A 557 6.41 10.22 -1.08
CA VAL A 557 7.09 11.26 -1.84
C VAL A 557 6.95 11.09 -3.35
N LEU A 558 6.65 9.89 -3.85
CA LEU A 558 6.43 9.64 -5.28
C LEU A 558 5.15 10.30 -5.79
N ARG A 559 4.21 10.62 -4.89
CA ARG A 559 2.96 11.30 -5.23
C ARG A 559 3.19 12.59 -6.02
N GLN A 560 4.23 13.36 -5.70
CA GLN A 560 4.51 14.63 -6.37
C GLN A 560 4.73 14.48 -7.88
N LEU A 561 5.27 13.34 -8.34
CA LEU A 561 5.46 13.03 -9.76
C LEU A 561 4.12 12.92 -10.53
N PHE A 562 3.04 12.57 -9.83
CA PHE A 562 1.72 12.32 -10.42
C PHE A 562 0.74 13.48 -10.22
N VAL A 563 1.04 14.43 -9.33
CA VAL A 563 0.17 15.60 -9.06
C VAL A 563 0.72 16.91 -9.62
N ASP A 564 2.04 17.04 -9.81
CA ASP A 564 2.61 18.25 -10.42
C ASP A 564 2.30 18.27 -11.94
N PRO A 565 1.51 19.23 -12.44
CA PRO A 565 1.10 19.28 -13.84
C PRO A 565 2.26 19.60 -14.79
N SER A 566 3.41 20.04 -14.28
CA SER A 566 4.60 20.30 -15.07
C SER A 566 5.48 19.07 -15.28
N VAL A 567 5.15 17.95 -14.62
CA VAL A 567 5.80 16.65 -14.77
C VAL A 567 4.95 15.77 -15.70
N GLN A 568 5.56 15.21 -16.76
CA GLN A 568 4.85 14.39 -17.76
C GLN A 568 4.80 12.91 -17.36
N CYS A 569 4.18 12.59 -16.23
CA CYS A 569 3.97 11.21 -15.81
C CYS A 569 2.62 10.65 -16.26
N PRO A 570 2.49 9.34 -16.49
CA PRO A 570 1.24 8.72 -16.94
C PRO A 570 0.22 8.65 -15.79
N THR A 571 -0.41 9.77 -15.46
CA THR A 571 -1.35 9.89 -14.32
C THR A 571 -2.52 8.92 -14.36
N TYR A 572 -2.90 8.46 -15.55
CA TYR A 572 -3.91 7.42 -15.73
C TYR A 572 -3.51 6.04 -15.15
N LEU A 573 -2.22 5.81 -14.89
CA LEU A 573 -1.70 4.61 -14.24
C LEU A 573 -1.60 4.71 -12.71
N ALA A 574 -1.79 5.90 -12.13
CA ALA A 574 -1.60 6.13 -10.69
C ALA A 574 -2.34 5.10 -9.81
N ASP A 575 -3.60 4.80 -10.17
CA ASP A 575 -4.43 3.82 -9.46
C ASP A 575 -3.94 2.37 -9.62
N TYR A 576 -3.35 2.05 -10.78
CA TYR A 576 -2.80 0.72 -11.04
C TYR A 576 -1.45 0.51 -10.33
N LEU A 577 -0.58 1.51 -10.38
CA LEU A 577 0.77 1.44 -9.80
C LEU A 577 0.70 1.47 -8.28
N CYS A 578 -0.08 2.39 -7.71
CA CYS A 578 -0.13 2.56 -6.26
C CYS A 578 -1.38 3.29 -5.79
N SER A 579 -2.50 2.56 -5.77
CA SER A 579 -3.85 3.12 -5.52
C SER A 579 -3.97 3.95 -4.25
N CYS A 580 -3.31 3.57 -3.16
CA CYS A 580 -3.45 4.24 -1.86
C CYS A 580 -2.60 5.50 -1.71
N VAL A 581 -1.60 5.71 -2.57
CA VAL A 581 -0.63 6.81 -2.47
C VAL A 581 -0.80 7.82 -3.59
N LEU A 582 -0.96 7.35 -4.82
CA LEU A 582 -0.94 8.20 -6.02
C LEU A 582 -2.31 8.74 -6.42
N THR A 583 -3.39 8.30 -5.76
CA THR A 583 -4.76 8.77 -6.03
C THR A 583 -5.34 9.59 -4.86
N GLY A 584 -6.45 10.31 -5.08
CA GLY A 584 -7.14 11.07 -4.02
C GLY A 584 -6.54 12.45 -3.72
N GLU A 585 -6.91 13.08 -2.62
CA GLU A 585 -6.36 14.36 -2.12
C GLU A 585 -5.23 14.12 -1.10
N GLU A 586 -4.34 15.10 -0.91
CA GLU A 586 -3.17 15.02 0.00
C GLU A 586 -3.54 14.76 1.47
N ASN A 587 -4.75 15.16 1.87
CA ASN A 587 -5.30 14.92 3.22
C ASN A 587 -6.33 13.79 3.25
N SER A 588 -6.35 12.91 2.24
CA SER A 588 -7.26 11.77 2.24
C SER A 588 -6.92 10.79 3.37
N GLU A 589 -7.96 10.14 3.89
CA GLU A 589 -7.85 9.08 4.90
C GLU A 589 -6.88 7.97 4.44
N ASN A 590 -7.00 7.52 3.18
CA ASN A 590 -6.13 6.53 2.56
C ASN A 590 -4.63 6.91 2.63
N PHE A 591 -4.31 8.17 2.31
CA PHE A 591 -2.93 8.65 2.31
C PHE A 591 -2.36 8.73 3.74
N THR A 592 -3.18 9.15 4.70
CA THR A 592 -2.80 9.18 6.13
C THR A 592 -2.54 7.77 6.66
N MET A 593 -3.40 6.80 6.33
CA MET A 593 -3.22 5.40 6.72
C MET A 593 -1.91 4.82 6.21
N VAL A 594 -1.54 5.08 4.95
CA VAL A 594 -0.27 4.58 4.38
C VAL A 594 0.93 5.22 5.08
N ARG A 595 0.88 6.53 5.37
CA ARG A 595 1.96 7.23 6.08
C ARG A 595 2.20 6.64 7.48
N ASP A 596 1.14 6.29 8.19
CA ASP A 596 1.25 5.68 9.51
C ASP A 596 1.72 4.21 9.41
N ALA A 597 1.28 3.49 8.38
CA ALA A 597 1.74 2.13 8.09
C ALA A 597 3.24 2.07 7.77
N ILE A 598 3.78 3.02 7.00
CA ILE A 598 5.23 3.14 6.71
C ILE A 598 6.03 3.20 8.02
N LYS A 599 5.65 4.11 8.92
CA LYS A 599 6.32 4.25 10.23
C LYS A 599 6.22 2.98 11.06
N ALA A 600 5.06 2.33 11.06
CA ALA A 600 4.85 1.09 11.80
C ALA A 600 5.68 -0.07 11.24
N TYR A 601 5.84 -0.17 9.91
CA TYR A 601 6.69 -1.15 9.26
C TYR A 601 8.17 -0.93 9.61
N GLN A 602 8.67 0.30 9.46
CA GLN A 602 10.06 0.67 9.77
C GLN A 602 10.40 0.37 11.24
N LEU A 603 9.54 0.82 12.17
CA LEU A 603 9.71 0.57 13.60
C LEU A 603 9.63 -0.94 13.94
N GLY A 604 8.75 -1.67 13.27
CA GLY A 604 8.60 -3.11 13.45
C GLY A 604 9.84 -3.89 12.99
N ILE A 605 10.43 -3.51 11.84
CA ILE A 605 11.68 -4.10 11.33
C ILE A 605 12.82 -3.81 12.30
N GLN A 606 12.95 -2.55 12.74
CA GLN A 606 13.96 -2.14 13.71
C GLN A 606 13.89 -3.00 14.97
N ARG A 607 12.71 -3.12 15.59
CA ARG A 607 12.48 -3.96 16.78
C ARG A 607 12.81 -5.43 16.54
N LEU A 608 12.44 -5.98 15.38
CA LEU A 608 12.71 -7.37 15.04
C LEU A 608 14.22 -7.65 14.99
N ILE A 609 15.01 -6.79 14.35
CA ILE A 609 16.46 -7.01 14.21
C ILE A 609 17.19 -6.69 15.53
N GLU A 610 16.84 -5.60 16.20
CA GLU A 610 17.45 -5.21 17.49
C GLU A 610 17.13 -6.17 18.64
N SER A 611 16.17 -7.10 18.46
CA SER A 611 15.93 -8.19 19.41
C SER A 611 17.13 -9.13 19.64
N GLY A 612 18.16 -9.06 18.77
CA GLY A 612 19.36 -9.89 18.84
C GLY A 612 19.15 -11.33 18.37
N ARG A 613 17.95 -11.68 17.90
CA ARG A 613 17.58 -13.03 17.45
C ARG A 613 18.54 -13.62 16.41
N TYR A 614 19.05 -12.77 15.51
CA TYR A 614 19.86 -13.19 14.37
C TYR A 614 21.37 -13.03 14.56
N ASP A 615 21.83 -12.50 15.70
CA ASP A 615 23.25 -12.26 16.03
C ASP A 615 23.83 -13.31 17.01
N THR A 616 23.23 -14.50 17.00
CA THR A 616 23.53 -15.61 17.92
C THR A 616 24.77 -16.41 17.56
N HIS A 617 25.33 -16.24 16.35
CA HIS A 617 26.46 -17.03 15.84
C HIS A 617 27.48 -16.13 15.12
N GLU A 618 28.77 -16.52 15.14
CA GLU A 618 29.83 -15.77 14.44
C GLU A 618 29.71 -15.80 12.91
N ASN A 619 28.95 -16.73 12.34
CA ASN A 619 28.86 -16.93 10.90
C ASN A 619 27.56 -16.40 10.28
N PHE A 620 26.73 -15.66 11.03
CA PHE A 620 25.48 -15.12 10.52
C PHE A 620 25.10 -13.82 11.24
N THR A 621 24.62 -12.82 10.50
CA THR A 621 24.01 -11.58 11.05
C THR A 621 23.02 -10.99 10.05
N VAL A 622 22.05 -10.21 10.54
CA VAL A 622 21.13 -9.43 9.71
C VAL A 622 21.32 -7.97 10.06
N VAL A 623 21.62 -7.12 9.08
CA VAL A 623 21.87 -5.68 9.29
C VAL A 623 20.87 -4.85 8.48
N ILE A 624 20.19 -3.92 9.16
CA ILE A 624 19.25 -2.97 8.52
C ILE A 624 20.04 -1.91 7.73
N GLN A 625 19.57 -1.59 6.53
CA GLN A 625 20.01 -0.44 5.73
C GLN A 625 18.86 0.57 5.63
N PRO A 626 18.86 1.65 6.42
CA PRO A 626 17.71 2.56 6.58
C PRO A 626 17.62 3.66 5.52
N PHE A 627 18.50 3.67 4.51
CA PHE A 627 18.70 4.83 3.63
C PHE A 627 17.51 5.21 2.71
N LEU A 628 16.40 4.46 2.78
CA LEU A 628 15.14 4.74 2.08
C LEU A 628 14.04 5.27 3.03
N GLN A 629 14.30 5.38 4.34
CA GLN A 629 13.33 5.85 5.32
C GLN A 629 12.89 7.30 5.06
N ASN A 630 13.85 8.16 4.68
CA ASN A 630 13.63 9.57 4.38
C ASN A 630 13.92 9.88 2.91
N LEU A 631 13.30 9.10 2.01
CA LEU A 631 13.47 9.23 0.57
C LEU A 631 13.09 10.64 0.09
N LYS A 632 13.90 11.21 -0.82
CA LYS A 632 13.60 12.48 -1.50
C LYS A 632 13.58 12.24 -3.01
N VAL A 633 12.61 12.84 -3.69
CA VAL A 633 12.57 12.78 -5.17
C VAL A 633 13.68 13.68 -5.71
N PRO A 634 14.50 13.19 -6.66
CA PRO A 634 15.54 14.00 -7.28
C PRO A 634 14.95 15.21 -7.99
N LEU A 635 15.65 16.35 -7.90
CA LEU A 635 15.23 17.59 -8.55
C LEU A 635 16.19 17.97 -9.69
N ASP A 636 15.63 18.56 -10.75
CA ASP A 636 16.38 19.12 -11.86
C ASP A 636 16.95 20.52 -11.52
N GLN A 637 17.66 21.13 -12.48
CA GLN A 637 18.27 22.46 -12.31
C GLN A 637 17.23 23.59 -12.08
N LYS A 638 15.94 23.32 -12.29
CA LYS A 638 14.84 24.25 -12.10
C LYS A 638 14.02 23.91 -10.84
N GLU A 639 14.56 23.09 -9.95
CA GLU A 639 13.93 22.61 -8.72
C GLU A 639 12.63 21.82 -8.96
N LYS A 640 12.51 21.15 -10.11
CA LYS A 640 11.36 20.28 -10.45
C LYS A 640 11.74 18.80 -10.36
N PRO A 641 10.79 17.89 -10.12
CA PRO A 641 11.09 16.45 -10.13
C PRO A 641 11.78 16.01 -11.44
N ASP A 642 12.99 15.45 -11.33
CA ASP A 642 13.77 14.95 -12.46
C ASP A 642 13.32 13.52 -12.81
N VAL A 643 12.43 13.41 -13.79
CA VAL A 643 11.90 12.13 -14.27
C VAL A 643 12.95 11.21 -14.90
N SER A 644 14.16 11.71 -15.22
CA SER A 644 15.22 10.85 -15.79
C SER A 644 15.76 9.79 -14.82
N TYR A 645 15.45 9.92 -13.52
CA TYR A 645 15.74 8.90 -12.50
C TYR A 645 14.71 7.76 -12.47
N PHE A 646 13.62 7.89 -13.22
CA PHE A 646 12.53 6.93 -13.26
C PHE A 646 12.36 6.36 -14.66
N SER A 647 11.82 5.14 -14.70
CA SER A 647 11.30 4.54 -15.90
C SER A 647 10.07 5.33 -16.39
N PRO A 648 9.58 5.08 -17.62
CA PRO A 648 8.45 5.81 -18.24
C PRO A 648 7.13 5.75 -17.46
N ASP A 649 7.00 4.86 -16.48
CA ASP A 649 5.85 4.82 -15.57
C ASP A 649 5.94 5.83 -14.42
N CYS A 650 7.08 6.51 -14.27
CA CYS A 650 7.42 7.40 -13.15
C CYS A 650 7.35 6.78 -11.75
N PHE A 651 7.40 5.45 -11.65
CA PHE A 651 7.30 4.73 -10.39
C PHE A 651 8.53 3.84 -10.19
N HIS A 652 8.87 3.01 -11.17
CA HIS A 652 10.10 2.23 -11.14
C HIS A 652 11.31 3.13 -11.45
N PRO A 653 12.47 2.95 -10.81
CA PRO A 653 13.67 3.71 -11.15
C PRO A 653 14.25 3.32 -12.53
N SER A 654 14.83 4.27 -13.25
CA SER A 654 15.62 4.00 -14.45
C SER A 654 17.02 3.50 -14.09
N GLN A 655 17.87 3.22 -15.09
CA GLN A 655 19.28 2.92 -14.88
C GLN A 655 20.00 3.98 -14.03
N LYS A 656 19.65 5.26 -14.22
CA LYS A 656 20.18 6.37 -13.42
C LYS A 656 19.79 6.23 -11.94
N GLY A 657 18.52 5.93 -11.67
CA GLY A 657 18.01 5.70 -10.32
C GLY A 657 18.61 4.46 -9.65
N HIS A 658 18.68 3.35 -10.38
CA HIS A 658 19.32 2.11 -9.90
C HIS A 658 20.80 2.29 -9.55
N SER A 659 21.53 3.09 -10.34
CA SER A 659 22.94 3.38 -10.06
C SER A 659 23.12 4.17 -8.76
N GLN A 660 22.22 5.12 -8.46
CA GLN A 660 22.22 5.84 -7.18
C GLN A 660 21.84 4.94 -6.00
N LEU A 661 20.84 4.06 -6.17
CA LEU A 661 20.48 3.07 -5.15
C LEU A 661 21.65 2.14 -4.82
N ALA A 662 22.42 1.70 -5.83
CA ALA A 662 23.61 0.88 -5.63
C ALA A 662 24.71 1.62 -4.86
N ARG A 663 24.97 2.90 -5.20
CA ARG A 663 25.94 3.76 -4.50
C ARG A 663 25.55 3.97 -3.03
N ALA A 664 24.27 4.25 -2.78
CA ALA A 664 23.74 4.43 -1.44
C ALA A 664 23.81 3.14 -0.61
N LEU A 665 23.46 1.99 -1.20
CA LEU A 665 23.57 0.70 -0.54
C LEU A 665 25.02 0.37 -0.16
N TRP A 666 25.96 0.56 -1.09
CA TRP A 666 27.38 0.35 -0.83
C TRP A 666 27.87 1.19 0.35
N ASN A 667 27.60 2.49 0.33
CA ASN A 667 27.98 3.39 1.40
C ASN A 667 27.31 3.03 2.73
N ALA A 668 26.01 2.66 2.71
CA ALA A 668 25.28 2.23 3.88
C ALA A 668 25.87 0.94 4.48
N VAL A 669 26.25 -0.03 3.65
CA VAL A 669 26.86 -1.30 4.12
C VAL A 669 28.22 -1.07 4.79
N LEU A 670 28.99 -0.07 4.37
CA LEU A 670 30.26 0.29 5.00
C LEU A 670 30.09 1.08 6.30
N GLN A 671 29.01 1.85 6.45
CA GLN A 671 28.79 2.69 7.63
C GLN A 671 28.60 1.83 8.90
N PRO A 672 29.20 2.24 10.04
CA PRO A 672 28.95 1.60 11.32
C PRO A 672 27.47 1.59 11.69
N VAL A 673 27.00 0.51 12.31
CA VAL A 673 25.64 0.43 12.86
C VAL A 673 25.43 1.55 13.89
N GLY A 674 24.30 2.25 13.81
CA GLY A 674 24.00 3.47 14.57
C GLY A 674 24.45 4.78 13.91
N GLN A 675 25.28 4.70 12.86
CA GLN A 675 25.69 5.85 12.03
C GLN A 675 25.27 5.68 10.57
N LYS A 676 24.47 4.66 10.26
CA LYS A 676 23.94 4.44 8.92
C LYS A 676 22.99 5.57 8.55
N ALA A 677 23.17 6.14 7.37
CA ALA A 677 22.31 7.21 6.87
C ALA A 677 20.89 6.68 6.58
N ASP A 678 19.88 7.45 6.96
CA ASP A 678 18.47 7.20 6.69
C ASP A 678 18.00 7.76 5.33
N SER A 679 18.89 8.48 4.65
CA SER A 679 18.67 9.09 3.34
C SER A 679 20.00 9.43 2.66
N PHE A 680 19.98 9.47 1.33
CA PHE A 680 21.02 10.09 0.51
C PHE A 680 20.38 11.05 -0.49
N ASP A 681 21.12 12.07 -0.91
CA ASP A 681 20.69 12.93 -2.01
C ASP A 681 20.98 12.25 -3.35
N PHE A 682 19.95 11.66 -3.95
CA PHE A 682 20.05 11.01 -5.26
C PHE A 682 20.23 11.98 -6.42
N SER A 683 20.05 13.29 -6.21
CA SER A 683 20.36 14.32 -7.21
C SER A 683 21.86 14.62 -7.26
N ALA A 684 22.58 14.35 -6.16
CA ALA A 684 24.01 14.54 -6.05
C ALA A 684 24.80 13.35 -6.60
N ASP A 685 26.06 13.58 -6.96
CA ASP A 685 26.96 12.51 -7.35
C ASP A 685 27.46 11.77 -6.09
N ILE A 686 26.76 10.70 -5.70
CA ILE A 686 27.13 9.89 -4.54
C ILE A 686 28.45 9.17 -4.84
N VAL A 687 29.54 9.63 -4.22
CA VAL A 687 30.85 9.02 -4.35
C VAL A 687 30.90 7.69 -3.59
N LEU A 688 31.47 6.65 -4.21
CA LEU A 688 31.70 5.37 -3.55
C LEU A 688 32.79 5.50 -2.48
N GLY A 689 32.40 5.27 -1.23
CA GLY A 689 33.31 5.25 -0.09
C GLY A 689 34.22 4.02 -0.08
N CYS A 690 35.31 4.10 0.67
CA CYS A 690 36.22 2.98 0.89
C CYS A 690 36.16 2.51 2.34
N PRO A 691 36.35 1.20 2.61
CA PRO A 691 36.50 0.69 3.97
C PRO A 691 37.62 1.45 4.69
N ALA A 692 37.34 1.92 5.91
CA ALA A 692 38.31 2.70 6.67
C ALA A 692 39.50 1.82 7.09
N GLN A 693 40.72 2.36 7.09
CA GLN A 693 41.92 1.57 7.39
C GLN A 693 41.91 0.97 8.81
N ASN A 694 41.26 1.64 9.76
CA ASN A 694 41.06 1.18 11.13
C ASN A 694 39.79 0.30 11.32
N SER A 695 38.92 0.21 10.32
CA SER A 695 37.72 -0.63 10.31
C SER A 695 37.41 -1.11 8.88
N PRO A 696 38.23 -2.03 8.33
CA PRO A 696 38.16 -2.41 6.91
C PRO A 696 37.01 -3.39 6.60
N PHE A 697 36.07 -3.55 7.52
CA PHE A 697 35.02 -4.58 7.49
C PHE A 697 33.68 -3.98 7.04
N LEU A 698 32.78 -4.83 6.54
CA LEU A 698 31.38 -4.47 6.36
C LEU A 698 30.77 -4.15 7.74
N GLY A 699 29.99 -3.08 7.84
CA GLY A 699 29.46 -2.58 9.11
C GLY A 699 28.41 -3.51 9.70
N THR A 700 28.71 -4.12 10.84
CA THR A 700 27.83 -5.00 11.62
C THR A 700 27.70 -4.51 13.06
N TYR A 701 26.72 -5.00 13.82
CA TYR A 701 26.48 -4.57 15.20
C TYR A 701 27.75 -4.69 16.07
N ARG A 702 28.48 -5.81 15.97
CA ARG A 702 29.65 -6.06 16.82
C ARG A 702 30.89 -5.24 16.45
N ASN A 703 31.20 -5.08 15.16
CA ASN A 703 32.40 -4.33 14.76
C ASN A 703 32.20 -2.80 14.77
N SER A 704 30.97 -2.34 14.97
CA SER A 704 30.64 -0.91 15.09
C SER A 704 30.74 -0.39 16.53
N ASN A 705 31.12 -1.24 17.50
CA ASN A 705 30.91 -0.97 18.94
C ASN A 705 29.49 -0.52 19.26
N TYR A 706 28.54 -0.93 18.42
CA TYR A 706 27.14 -0.67 18.63
C TYR A 706 26.68 -1.72 19.61
N THR A 707 26.60 -1.36 20.88
CA THR A 707 25.65 -2.02 21.77
C THR A 707 24.30 -1.79 21.13
N PRO A 708 23.57 -2.85 20.69
CA PRO A 708 22.13 -2.74 20.60
C PRO A 708 21.72 -2.03 21.87
N VAL A 709 20.88 -1.01 21.75
CA VAL A 709 20.09 -0.62 22.93
C VAL A 709 19.58 -1.96 23.41
N GLU A 710 20.11 -2.46 24.55
CA GLU A 710 19.76 -3.76 25.14
C GLU A 710 18.28 -3.84 24.89
N PRO A 711 17.73 -4.86 24.17
CA PRO A 711 16.33 -4.85 23.84
C PRO A 711 15.68 -4.63 25.17
N THR A 712 15.18 -3.41 25.36
CA THR A 712 14.49 -3.09 26.57
C THR A 712 13.38 -4.13 26.51
N ARG A 713 13.04 -4.66 27.67
CA ARG A 713 11.87 -5.51 27.77
C ARG A 713 10.71 -4.73 27.13
N GLU A 714 10.37 -5.05 25.89
CA GLU A 714 9.61 -4.13 25.02
C GLU A 714 10.35 -2.76 24.88
N PRO A 715 9.93 -1.77 24.08
CA PRO A 715 10.08 -0.44 24.65
C PRO A 715 9.45 -0.60 26.03
N ILE A 716 10.22 -0.42 27.10
CA ILE A 716 9.61 0.14 28.28
C ILE A 716 9.12 1.48 27.75
N GLU A 717 7.92 1.48 27.20
CA GLU A 717 7.11 2.66 27.17
C GLU A 717 7.04 3.00 28.65
N ASN A 718 7.90 3.95 29.03
CA ASN A 718 8.21 4.15 30.42
C ASN A 718 7.07 4.93 31.06
N TRP A 719 5.98 4.22 31.31
CA TRP A 719 4.78 4.71 31.96
C TRP A 719 4.92 4.64 33.48
N GLY A 720 6.13 4.35 33.96
CA GLY A 720 6.53 4.49 35.34
C GLY A 720 6.58 5.95 35.81
N SER A 721 6.86 6.11 37.09
CA SER A 721 6.95 7.41 37.74
C SER A 721 8.15 7.44 38.68
N GLU A 722 8.64 8.63 38.97
CA GLU A 722 9.68 8.86 39.97
C GLU A 722 9.03 9.23 41.29
N LEU A 723 9.28 8.43 42.32
CA LEU A 723 8.76 8.67 43.66
C LEU A 723 9.91 8.79 44.65
N SER A 724 10.32 10.03 44.93
CA SER A 724 11.37 10.36 45.89
C SER A 724 10.75 10.87 47.19
N CYS A 725 10.19 9.97 47.99
CA CYS A 725 9.71 10.29 49.34
C CYS A 725 10.79 10.00 50.39
N PRO A 726 10.91 10.82 51.45
CA PRO A 726 11.79 10.49 52.57
C PRO A 726 11.43 9.11 53.14
N GLY A 727 12.44 8.28 53.41
CA GLY A 727 12.28 6.88 53.78
C GLY A 727 11.49 6.69 55.07
N HIS A 728 10.22 6.31 54.94
CA HIS A 728 9.38 5.92 56.06
C HIS A 728 9.44 4.42 56.25
N THR A 729 10.21 3.97 57.24
CA THR A 729 10.16 2.59 57.72
C THR A 729 8.77 2.24 58.24
N PRO A 730 8.38 0.95 58.24
CA PRO A 730 7.15 0.52 58.90
C PRO A 730 7.03 1.10 60.31
N SER A 731 5.80 1.40 60.72
CA SER A 731 5.50 1.91 62.05
C SER A 731 5.99 0.94 63.12
N SER A 732 6.60 1.47 64.18
CA SER A 732 7.03 0.71 65.35
C SER A 732 6.44 1.34 66.61
N PRO A 733 5.40 0.74 67.23
CA PRO A 733 4.76 -0.53 66.87
C PRO A 733 3.90 -0.43 65.59
N VAL A 734 3.59 -1.58 64.96
CA VAL A 734 2.63 -1.68 63.85
C VAL A 734 1.25 -1.21 64.35
N PRO A 735 0.53 -0.34 63.62
CA PRO A 735 -0.74 0.20 64.09
C PRO A 735 -1.78 -0.90 64.22
N THR A 736 -2.63 -0.78 65.24
CA THR A 736 -3.82 -1.65 65.41
C THR A 736 -5.07 -1.02 64.79
N SER A 737 -5.04 0.27 64.50
CA SER A 737 -6.14 1.02 63.87
C SER A 737 -5.82 1.34 62.41
N VAL A 738 -6.79 1.13 61.53
CA VAL A 738 -6.70 1.43 60.09
C VAL A 738 -6.56 2.94 59.84
N HIS A 739 -7.00 3.76 60.80
CA HIS A 739 -6.93 5.21 60.73
C HIS A 739 -5.53 5.77 60.96
N GLU A 740 -4.61 4.93 61.42
CA GLU A 740 -3.18 5.25 61.61
C GLU A 740 -2.29 4.47 60.62
N LEU A 741 -2.91 3.84 59.61
CA LEU A 741 -2.22 2.97 58.67
C LEU A 741 -1.36 3.78 57.69
N ARG A 742 -0.05 3.51 57.69
CA ARG A 742 0.89 4.11 56.72
C ARG A 742 1.12 3.14 55.55
N PRO A 743 1.54 3.62 54.37
CA PRO A 743 1.86 2.75 53.24
C PRO A 743 2.87 1.63 53.56
N ALA A 744 3.87 1.91 54.40
CA ALA A 744 4.90 0.94 54.80
C ALA A 744 4.38 -0.19 55.71
N ASP A 745 3.21 -0.01 56.33
CA ASP A 745 2.60 -0.99 57.24
C ASP A 745 1.84 -2.10 56.49
N ILE A 746 1.52 -1.88 55.21
CA ILE A 746 0.78 -2.82 54.37
C ILE A 746 1.67 -4.00 54.02
N LYS A 747 1.22 -5.21 54.34
CA LYS A 747 1.97 -6.45 54.10
C LYS A 747 1.40 -7.27 52.94
N ALA A 748 0.10 -7.23 52.73
CA ALA A 748 -0.56 -7.94 51.65
C ALA A 748 -1.39 -7.00 50.76
N ILE A 749 -1.44 -7.28 49.46
CA ILE A 749 -2.35 -6.62 48.52
C ILE A 749 -3.23 -7.65 47.82
N GLY A 750 -4.51 -7.34 47.65
CA GLY A 750 -5.52 -8.17 46.99
C GLY A 750 -6.39 -7.33 46.05
N ALA A 751 -7.03 -7.97 45.06
CA ALA A 751 -7.97 -7.28 44.20
C ALA A 751 -9.02 -8.24 43.66
N LEU A 752 -10.24 -7.72 43.54
CA LEU A 752 -11.36 -8.37 42.88
C LEU A 752 -11.94 -7.40 41.86
N GLY A 753 -12.39 -7.93 40.72
CA GLY A 753 -12.59 -7.11 39.54
C GLY A 753 -13.09 -7.84 38.31
N ASP A 754 -13.16 -7.07 37.22
CA ASP A 754 -13.50 -7.51 35.88
C ASP A 754 -12.26 -7.51 34.94
N SER A 755 -12.48 -7.45 33.63
CA SER A 755 -11.43 -7.41 32.61
C SER A 755 -10.39 -6.31 32.83
N LEU A 756 -10.77 -5.14 33.38
CA LEU A 756 -9.84 -4.04 33.67
C LEU A 756 -8.86 -4.42 34.79
N THR A 757 -9.32 -5.16 35.81
CA THR A 757 -8.47 -5.64 36.92
C THR A 757 -7.60 -6.83 36.51
N THR A 758 -7.98 -7.56 35.45
CA THR A 758 -7.12 -8.57 34.81
C THR A 758 -6.11 -7.99 33.80
N ALA A 759 -6.19 -6.68 33.51
CA ALA A 759 -5.36 -5.98 32.53
C ALA A 759 -5.48 -6.53 31.08
N VAL A 760 -6.70 -6.85 30.65
CA VAL A 760 -6.97 -7.13 29.23
C VAL A 760 -6.57 -5.91 28.39
N GLY A 761 -5.93 -6.16 27.24
CA GLY A 761 -5.52 -5.10 26.31
C GLY A 761 -4.30 -4.28 26.73
N ALA A 762 -3.64 -4.61 27.85
CA ALA A 762 -2.46 -3.90 28.31
C ALA A 762 -1.34 -3.88 27.25
N ARG A 763 -1.09 -5.00 26.56
CA ARG A 763 -0.14 -5.08 25.45
C ARG A 763 -0.86 -5.06 24.11
N VAL A 764 -0.84 -3.92 23.43
CA VAL A 764 -1.50 -3.76 22.11
C VAL A 764 -0.73 -4.55 21.04
N PRO A 765 -1.41 -5.29 20.13
CA PRO A 765 -2.86 -5.41 19.95
C PRO A 765 -3.50 -6.64 20.65
N ASP A 766 -2.84 -7.26 21.63
CA ASP A 766 -3.33 -8.49 22.28
C ASP A 766 -4.50 -8.23 23.25
N LEU A 767 -5.70 -8.68 22.83
CA LEU A 767 -6.93 -8.67 23.62
C LEU A 767 -7.29 -10.04 24.22
N GLN A 768 -6.52 -11.08 23.91
CA GLN A 768 -6.85 -12.46 24.31
C GLN A 768 -6.19 -12.86 25.62
N THR A 769 -5.09 -12.21 26.01
CA THR A 769 -4.34 -12.53 27.23
C THR A 769 -4.76 -11.64 28.41
N ASP A 770 -4.93 -12.26 29.59
CA ASP A 770 -5.03 -11.53 30.87
C ASP A 770 -3.63 -11.17 31.36
N TRP A 771 -3.17 -9.94 31.12
CA TRP A 771 -1.84 -9.47 31.55
C TRP A 771 -1.84 -9.07 33.04
N ARG A 772 -2.14 -10.02 33.92
CA ARG A 772 -2.35 -9.76 35.37
C ARG A 772 -1.17 -9.06 36.05
N GLY A 773 0.05 -9.30 35.60
CA GLY A 773 1.26 -8.63 36.10
C GLY A 773 1.33 -7.12 35.78
N LEU A 774 0.59 -6.66 34.76
CA LEU A 774 0.44 -5.25 34.38
C LEU A 774 -0.84 -4.60 34.92
N SER A 775 -1.63 -5.31 35.73
CA SER A 775 -2.85 -4.78 36.34
C SER A 775 -2.56 -3.53 37.17
N TRP A 776 -3.28 -2.44 36.88
CA TRP A 776 -3.10 -1.15 37.53
C TRP A 776 -3.22 -1.20 39.06
N SER A 777 -4.08 -2.07 39.61
CA SER A 777 -4.36 -2.15 41.05
C SER A 777 -3.62 -3.28 41.79
N ILE A 778 -3.11 -4.30 41.10
CA ILE A 778 -2.48 -5.47 41.74
C ILE A 778 -1.33 -6.13 40.95
N GLY A 779 -0.99 -5.65 39.75
CA GLY A 779 0.15 -6.13 38.99
C GLY A 779 1.48 -5.69 39.60
N GLY A 780 2.48 -6.57 39.63
CA GLY A 780 3.80 -6.28 40.19
C GLY A 780 4.96 -6.58 39.24
N ASP A 781 4.68 -6.72 37.94
CA ASP A 781 5.72 -6.81 36.92
C ASP A 781 6.54 -5.50 36.87
N ASP A 782 7.84 -5.63 36.58
CA ASP A 782 8.84 -4.57 36.54
C ASP A 782 8.91 -3.68 37.81
N THR A 783 9.54 -2.51 37.69
CA THR A 783 9.71 -1.53 38.78
C THR A 783 8.80 -0.32 38.58
N LEU A 784 8.63 0.50 39.61
CA LEU A 784 7.86 1.74 39.52
C LEU A 784 8.40 2.68 38.45
N GLU A 785 9.72 2.73 38.27
CA GLU A 785 10.40 3.55 37.28
C GLU A 785 10.16 3.10 35.84
N ILE A 786 9.48 1.97 35.63
CA ILE A 786 9.23 1.31 34.35
C ILE A 786 7.73 1.26 34.09
N GLN A 787 6.96 0.77 35.06
CA GLN A 787 5.52 0.62 34.98
C GLN A 787 4.88 1.01 36.31
N ALA A 788 4.02 2.02 36.29
CA ALA A 788 3.25 2.37 37.48
C ALA A 788 2.11 1.36 37.70
N THR A 789 2.14 0.68 38.84
CA THR A 789 1.04 -0.10 39.39
C THR A 789 0.98 0.18 40.88
N LEU A 790 -0.19 -0.05 41.50
CA LEU A 790 -0.31 0.16 42.95
C LEU A 790 0.72 -0.68 43.76
N PRO A 791 0.98 -1.96 43.46
CA PRO A 791 2.07 -2.71 44.10
C PRO A 791 3.45 -2.11 43.84
N ASN A 792 3.76 -1.65 42.63
CA ASN A 792 5.06 -1.06 42.31
C ASN A 792 5.31 0.23 43.11
N ILE A 793 4.26 1.02 43.36
CA ILE A 793 4.31 2.18 44.23
C ILE A 793 4.54 1.75 45.69
N LEU A 794 3.74 0.81 46.20
CA LEU A 794 3.84 0.33 47.59
C LEU A 794 5.17 -0.35 47.91
N LYS A 795 5.79 -1.04 46.94
CA LYS A 795 7.13 -1.65 47.08
C LYS A 795 8.22 -0.63 47.43
N LYS A 796 8.02 0.68 47.14
CA LYS A 796 8.94 1.76 47.57
C LYS A 796 8.89 2.01 49.08
N PHE A 797 7.78 1.70 49.73
CA PHE A 797 7.59 1.86 51.18
C PHE A 797 7.80 0.55 51.94
N ASN A 798 7.34 -0.57 51.37
CA ASN A 798 7.56 -1.90 51.91
C ASN A 798 7.99 -2.88 50.79
N PRO A 799 9.29 -3.18 50.64
CA PRO A 799 9.77 -4.09 49.60
C PRO A 799 9.34 -5.56 49.82
N ASN A 800 8.84 -5.91 51.01
CA ASN A 800 8.35 -7.25 51.34
C ASN A 800 6.83 -7.40 51.13
N LEU A 801 6.21 -6.53 50.31
CA LEU A 801 4.79 -6.64 49.97
C LEU A 801 4.50 -8.01 49.31
N PHE A 802 3.40 -8.65 49.71
CA PHE A 802 2.99 -9.95 49.18
C PHE A 802 1.59 -9.87 48.54
N GLY A 803 1.27 -10.81 47.64
CA GLY A 803 -0.07 -10.98 47.07
C GLY A 803 -0.30 -10.33 45.69
N PHE A 804 0.64 -9.52 45.19
CA PHE A 804 0.55 -8.97 43.83
C PHE A 804 0.67 -10.04 42.75
N SER A 805 0.02 -9.82 41.59
CA SER A 805 0.12 -10.70 40.42
C SER A 805 1.37 -10.41 39.60
N THR A 806 1.90 -11.42 38.90
CA THR A 806 2.99 -11.29 37.93
C THR A 806 2.68 -12.07 36.66
N GLY A 807 3.24 -11.68 35.51
CA GLY A 807 3.01 -12.35 34.23
C GLY A 807 1.53 -12.46 33.84
N SER A 808 1.18 -13.51 33.08
CA SER A 808 -0.18 -13.69 32.53
C SER A 808 -0.86 -15.01 32.93
N SER A 809 -0.18 -15.87 33.70
CA SER A 809 -0.71 -17.18 34.07
C SER A 809 -1.66 -17.11 35.28
N LYS A 810 -2.53 -18.11 35.43
CA LYS A 810 -3.40 -18.21 36.62
C LYS A 810 -2.60 -18.55 37.88
N GLU A 811 -1.50 -19.29 37.72
CA GLU A 811 -0.59 -19.69 38.79
C GLU A 811 0.16 -18.49 39.38
N THR A 812 0.36 -17.44 38.58
CA THR A 812 1.04 -16.20 38.98
C THR A 812 0.07 -15.06 39.32
N ALA A 813 -1.23 -15.35 39.45
CA ALA A 813 -2.27 -14.37 39.78
C ALA A 813 -2.18 -13.84 41.23
N GLY A 814 -1.45 -14.49 42.13
CA GLY A 814 -1.36 -14.06 43.53
C GLY A 814 -2.75 -13.96 44.19
N PHE A 815 -3.07 -12.80 44.73
CA PHE A 815 -4.38 -12.46 45.31
C PHE A 815 -5.26 -11.62 44.35
N ASN A 816 -4.98 -11.68 43.04
CA ASN A 816 -5.86 -11.15 42.00
C ASN A 816 -6.92 -12.20 41.61
N VAL A 817 -8.10 -12.08 42.21
CA VAL A 817 -9.25 -12.97 41.95
C VAL A 817 -10.21 -12.43 40.89
N ALA A 818 -9.82 -11.39 40.16
CA ALA A 818 -10.65 -10.80 39.10
C ALA A 818 -10.88 -11.76 37.92
N GLU A 819 -12.05 -11.66 37.31
CA GLU A 819 -12.45 -12.48 36.16
C GLU A 819 -12.93 -11.62 34.99
N ARG A 820 -12.50 -11.94 33.77
CA ARG A 820 -12.71 -11.11 32.57
C ARG A 820 -14.16 -10.67 32.34
N ASN A 821 -15.13 -11.55 32.61
CA ASN A 821 -16.55 -11.30 32.32
C ASN A 821 -17.38 -11.07 33.60
N ALA A 822 -16.74 -10.72 34.71
CA ALA A 822 -17.43 -10.50 35.97
C ALA A 822 -18.40 -9.31 35.86
N ALA A 823 -19.57 -9.49 36.44
CA ALA A 823 -20.53 -8.44 36.75
C ALA A 823 -20.68 -8.32 38.27
N ALA A 824 -21.46 -7.36 38.74
CA ALA A 824 -21.58 -7.08 40.17
C ALA A 824 -22.02 -8.29 41.01
N ARG A 825 -22.88 -9.15 40.44
CA ARG A 825 -23.33 -10.41 41.05
C ARG A 825 -22.20 -11.38 41.40
N ASP A 826 -21.05 -11.27 40.75
CA ASP A 826 -19.91 -12.16 40.93
C ASP A 826 -18.97 -11.67 42.06
N MET A 827 -19.12 -10.41 42.51
CA MET A 827 -18.26 -9.82 43.56
C MET A 827 -18.25 -10.64 44.87
N PRO A 828 -19.39 -11.15 45.41
CA PRO A 828 -19.37 -11.91 46.66
C PRO A 828 -18.60 -13.23 46.54
N ALA A 829 -18.68 -13.90 45.38
CA ALA A 829 -17.92 -15.13 45.12
C ALA A 829 -16.42 -14.84 45.05
N GLN A 830 -16.01 -13.76 44.36
CA GLN A 830 -14.62 -13.33 44.36
C GLN A 830 -14.13 -12.95 45.77
N ALA A 831 -14.97 -12.31 46.60
CA ALA A 831 -14.62 -11.99 47.98
C ALA A 831 -14.33 -13.25 48.81
N HIS A 832 -15.20 -14.26 48.79
CA HIS A 832 -14.94 -15.52 49.48
C HIS A 832 -13.65 -16.19 48.98
N ALA A 833 -13.43 -16.23 47.66
CA ALA A 833 -12.21 -16.78 47.09
C ALA A 833 -10.96 -16.05 47.60
N LEU A 834 -11.00 -14.72 47.67
CA LEU A 834 -9.89 -13.91 48.17
C LEU A 834 -9.63 -14.15 49.66
N VAL A 835 -10.69 -14.22 50.48
CA VAL A 835 -10.58 -14.53 51.92
C VAL A 835 -9.93 -15.88 52.13
N GLU A 836 -10.37 -16.91 51.42
CA GLU A 836 -9.80 -18.26 51.52
C GLU A 836 -8.34 -18.33 51.06
N LEU A 837 -7.99 -17.63 49.98
CA LEU A 837 -6.59 -17.52 49.52
C LEU A 837 -5.71 -16.83 50.57
N MET A 838 -6.19 -15.75 51.19
CA MET A 838 -5.46 -15.06 52.25
C MET A 838 -5.33 -15.90 53.52
N ARG A 839 -6.39 -16.62 53.90
CA ARG A 839 -6.45 -17.48 55.08
C ARG A 839 -5.53 -18.69 54.97
N SER A 840 -5.43 -19.27 53.78
CA SER A 840 -4.61 -20.46 53.50
C SER A 840 -3.13 -20.13 53.21
N SER A 841 -2.78 -18.86 52.98
CA SER A 841 -1.41 -18.46 52.67
C SER A 841 -0.50 -18.54 53.89
N SER A 842 0.59 -19.29 53.77
CA SER A 842 1.66 -19.34 54.79
C SER A 842 2.60 -18.13 54.78
N LYS A 843 2.48 -17.25 53.78
CA LYS A 843 3.37 -16.09 53.59
C LYS A 843 2.89 -14.81 54.27
N ILE A 844 1.64 -14.80 54.74
CA ILE A 844 1.08 -13.67 55.50
C ILE A 844 0.50 -14.18 56.82
N ASN A 845 0.59 -13.38 57.87
CA ASN A 845 -0.16 -13.61 59.09
C ASN A 845 -1.58 -13.13 58.90
N PHE A 846 -2.51 -14.05 58.65
CA PHE A 846 -3.92 -13.72 58.40
C PHE A 846 -4.55 -12.82 59.46
N LYS A 847 -4.12 -12.86 60.74
CA LYS A 847 -4.70 -12.01 61.80
C LYS A 847 -3.98 -10.67 61.96
N GLU A 848 -2.66 -10.68 61.87
CA GLU A 848 -1.84 -9.54 62.30
C GLU A 848 -1.37 -8.64 61.14
N ASP A 849 -1.27 -9.16 59.92
CA ASP A 849 -0.75 -8.40 58.78
C ASP A 849 -1.82 -7.48 58.20
N TRP A 850 -1.48 -6.24 57.87
CA TRP A 850 -2.40 -5.34 57.17
C TRP A 850 -2.56 -5.72 55.70
N LYS A 851 -3.82 -5.81 55.24
CA LYS A 851 -4.18 -6.05 53.84
C LYS A 851 -4.78 -4.81 53.20
N LEU A 852 -4.38 -4.52 51.96
CA LEU A 852 -5.01 -3.53 51.10
C LEU A 852 -5.75 -4.26 49.97
N ILE A 853 -7.05 -4.06 49.83
CA ILE A 853 -7.86 -4.71 48.78
C ILE A 853 -8.48 -3.64 47.88
N THR A 854 -8.39 -3.83 46.56
CA THR A 854 -9.04 -2.94 45.58
C THR A 854 -10.22 -3.64 44.90
N ILE A 855 -11.35 -2.93 44.80
CA ILE A 855 -12.59 -3.38 44.17
C ILE A 855 -12.91 -2.45 42.99
N LEU A 856 -13.00 -3.01 41.78
CA LEU A 856 -13.59 -2.34 40.61
C LEU A 856 -14.33 -3.38 39.77
N VAL A 857 -15.66 -3.40 39.87
CA VAL A 857 -16.55 -4.23 39.04
C VAL A 857 -17.77 -3.37 38.72
N GLY A 858 -18.35 -3.55 37.54
CA GLY A 858 -19.66 -2.97 37.16
C GLY A 858 -19.69 -2.31 35.78
N GLY A 859 -18.57 -2.33 35.05
CA GLY A 859 -18.55 -1.92 33.64
C GLY A 859 -19.51 -2.78 32.80
N THR A 860 -19.50 -4.10 33.03
CA THR A 860 -20.44 -5.04 32.39
C THR A 860 -21.90 -4.69 32.71
N ASP A 861 -22.23 -4.46 33.98
CA ASP A 861 -23.59 -4.11 34.42
C ASP A 861 -24.09 -2.86 33.69
N LEU A 862 -23.27 -1.82 33.65
CA LEU A 862 -23.62 -0.57 33.01
C LEU A 862 -23.71 -0.70 31.47
N CYS A 863 -22.77 -1.42 30.84
CA CYS A 863 -22.75 -1.63 29.40
C CYS A 863 -23.87 -2.52 28.86
N GLN A 864 -24.46 -3.36 29.72
CA GLN A 864 -25.52 -4.30 29.38
C GLN A 864 -26.89 -3.92 29.99
N TYR A 865 -26.98 -2.84 30.79
CA TYR A 865 -28.19 -2.40 31.49
C TYR A 865 -29.44 -2.32 30.62
N CYS A 866 -29.33 -1.74 29.43
CA CYS A 866 -30.45 -1.58 28.50
C CYS A 866 -31.00 -2.92 27.96
N LEU A 867 -30.23 -4.00 28.05
CA LEU A 867 -30.65 -5.34 27.61
C LEU A 867 -31.38 -6.11 28.73
N ASP A 868 -31.00 -5.86 29.99
CA ASP A 868 -31.64 -6.45 31.17
C ASP A 868 -31.54 -5.49 32.38
N LYS A 869 -32.52 -4.58 32.46
CA LYS A 869 -32.57 -3.53 33.49
C LYS A 869 -32.76 -4.08 34.90
N GLU A 870 -33.33 -5.28 35.06
CA GLU A 870 -33.57 -5.88 36.38
C GLU A 870 -32.26 -6.46 36.92
N THR A 871 -31.60 -7.31 36.13
CA THR A 871 -30.35 -7.97 36.52
C THR A 871 -29.24 -6.96 36.78
N TYR A 872 -29.12 -5.93 35.93
CA TYR A 872 -28.05 -4.94 36.00
C TYR A 872 -28.49 -3.60 36.63
N SER A 873 -29.54 -3.62 37.46
CA SER A 873 -30.03 -2.42 38.15
C SER A 873 -29.04 -1.88 39.17
N VAL A 874 -29.11 -0.58 39.43
CA VAL A 874 -28.34 0.11 40.49
C VAL A 874 -28.55 -0.57 41.85
N GLN A 875 -29.78 -0.98 42.15
CA GLN A 875 -30.12 -1.62 43.43
C GLN A 875 -29.43 -2.98 43.58
N LYS A 876 -29.35 -3.78 42.51
CA LYS A 876 -28.63 -5.06 42.51
C LYS A 876 -27.13 -4.84 42.64
N TYR A 877 -26.57 -3.88 41.90
CA TYR A 877 -25.18 -3.49 42.00
C TYR A 877 -24.79 -3.14 43.45
N VAL A 878 -25.52 -2.22 44.09
CA VAL A 878 -25.28 -1.78 45.47
C VAL A 878 -25.47 -2.94 46.46
N LYS A 879 -26.47 -3.79 46.24
CA LYS A 879 -26.70 -4.98 47.08
C LYS A 879 -25.52 -5.94 47.03
N HIS A 880 -25.00 -6.25 45.83
CA HIS A 880 -23.86 -7.15 45.69
C HIS A 880 -22.57 -6.54 46.23
N LEU A 881 -22.36 -5.23 46.07
CA LEU A 881 -21.26 -4.51 46.70
C LEU A 881 -21.36 -4.57 48.24
N GLN A 882 -22.56 -4.36 48.79
CA GLN A 882 -22.79 -4.51 50.23
C GLN A 882 -22.50 -5.93 50.71
N ASP A 883 -23.00 -6.95 50.02
CA ASP A 883 -22.75 -8.35 50.38
C ASP A 883 -21.25 -8.69 50.38
N THR A 884 -20.51 -8.16 49.40
CA THR A 884 -19.05 -8.29 49.29
C THR A 884 -18.32 -7.62 50.46
N LEU A 885 -18.72 -6.42 50.83
CA LEU A 885 -18.12 -5.69 51.96
C LEU A 885 -18.49 -6.30 53.30
N ASP A 886 -19.71 -6.84 53.44
CA ASP A 886 -20.14 -7.59 54.62
C ASP A 886 -19.25 -8.83 54.82
N ILE A 887 -18.94 -9.59 53.75
CA ILE A 887 -17.97 -10.72 53.81
C ILE A 887 -16.61 -10.26 54.33
N PHE A 888 -16.03 -9.20 53.77
CA PHE A 888 -14.74 -8.70 54.23
C PHE A 888 -14.79 -8.16 55.67
N TYR A 889 -15.89 -7.49 56.03
CA TYR A 889 -16.10 -6.95 57.36
C TYR A 889 -16.32 -8.04 58.42
N GLU A 890 -16.82 -9.21 58.05
CA GLU A 890 -16.98 -10.33 58.96
C GLU A 890 -15.71 -11.19 59.04
N GLU A 891 -15.04 -11.42 57.90
CA GLU A 891 -14.01 -12.47 57.80
C GLU A 891 -12.56 -11.97 57.82
N LEU A 892 -12.29 -10.71 57.43
CA LEU A 892 -10.92 -10.19 57.34
C LEU A 892 -10.56 -9.25 58.51
N PRO A 893 -9.54 -9.60 59.32
CA PRO A 893 -8.93 -8.66 60.26
C PRO A 893 -7.90 -7.75 59.57
N ARG A 894 -7.74 -6.53 60.09
CA ARG A 894 -6.73 -5.54 59.64
C ARG A 894 -6.73 -5.30 58.12
N VAL A 895 -7.78 -4.64 57.63
CA VAL A 895 -7.96 -4.42 56.19
C VAL A 895 -8.37 -2.99 55.85
N PHE A 896 -7.78 -2.48 54.77
CA PHE A 896 -8.20 -1.25 54.09
C PHE A 896 -8.76 -1.65 52.71
N ILE A 897 -9.98 -1.24 52.40
CA ILE A 897 -10.65 -1.50 51.12
C ILE A 897 -10.71 -0.21 50.30
N ASN A 898 -10.10 -0.22 49.12
CA ASN A 898 -10.36 0.74 48.05
C ASN A 898 -11.59 0.30 47.27
N VAL A 899 -12.65 1.10 47.31
CA VAL A 899 -13.81 0.94 46.43
C VAL A 899 -13.69 1.99 45.34
N VAL A 900 -13.29 1.59 44.13
CA VAL A 900 -13.08 2.53 43.03
C VAL A 900 -14.44 2.84 42.41
N GLU A 901 -14.75 4.13 42.30
CA GLU A 901 -16.02 4.57 41.77
C GLU A 901 -16.12 4.29 40.26
N MET A 902 -17.33 3.98 39.78
CA MET A 902 -17.56 3.63 38.38
C MET A 902 -17.15 4.76 37.43
N LEU A 903 -16.52 4.41 36.29
CA LEU A 903 -16.16 5.34 35.22
C LEU A 903 -17.39 6.05 34.65
N GLU A 904 -17.22 7.29 34.21
CA GLU A 904 -18.23 8.03 33.45
C GLU A 904 -18.04 7.73 31.95
N PHE A 905 -18.99 7.00 31.35
CA PHE A 905 -18.81 6.40 30.03
C PHE A 905 -19.07 7.37 28.85
N SER A 906 -19.40 8.65 29.08
CA SER A 906 -19.65 9.58 27.97
C SER A 906 -18.43 9.78 27.06
N GLY A 907 -17.22 9.68 27.61
CA GLY A 907 -15.98 9.71 26.83
C GLY A 907 -15.88 8.59 25.78
N LEU A 908 -16.49 7.43 26.03
CA LEU A 908 -16.44 6.27 25.12
C LEU A 908 -17.08 6.58 23.76
N ARG A 909 -18.09 7.45 23.72
CA ARG A 909 -18.72 7.89 22.46
C ARG A 909 -17.76 8.73 21.60
N GLN A 910 -16.93 9.56 22.23
CA GLN A 910 -15.93 10.37 21.51
C GLN A 910 -14.81 9.49 20.94
N ILE A 911 -14.38 8.48 21.70
CA ILE A 911 -13.41 7.46 21.25
C ILE A 911 -13.98 6.66 20.07
N ALA A 912 -15.23 6.20 20.19
CA ALA A 912 -15.90 5.46 19.12
C ALA A 912 -16.12 6.32 17.86
N ALA A 913 -16.22 7.64 17.99
CA ALA A 913 -16.36 8.55 16.86
C ALA A 913 -15.02 8.90 16.18
N SER A 914 -13.89 8.72 16.86
CA SER A 914 -12.57 9.10 16.32
C SER A 914 -11.91 8.04 15.44
N SER A 915 -12.37 6.78 15.49
CA SER A 915 -11.87 5.68 14.64
C SER A 915 -13.01 4.73 14.26
N SER A 916 -13.00 4.29 13.00
CA SER A 916 -14.02 3.37 12.47
C SER A 916 -13.90 1.97 13.08
N GLU A 917 -12.68 1.55 13.42
CA GLU A 917 -12.35 0.31 14.13
C GLU A 917 -12.93 0.34 15.55
N CYS A 918 -12.73 1.46 16.27
CA CYS A 918 -13.31 1.68 17.59
C CYS A 918 -14.85 1.68 17.56
N ALA A 919 -15.45 2.25 16.51
CA ALA A 919 -16.90 2.30 16.35
C ALA A 919 -17.54 0.90 16.31
N LEU A 920 -16.87 -0.08 15.70
CA LEU A 920 -17.38 -1.45 15.58
C LEU A 920 -17.10 -2.29 16.84
N ALA A 921 -15.87 -2.25 17.35
CA ALA A 921 -15.46 -3.05 18.50
C ALA A 921 -16.17 -2.59 19.79
N ALA A 922 -16.16 -1.29 20.07
CA ALA A 922 -16.74 -0.75 21.30
C ALA A 922 -18.27 -0.92 21.34
N LYS A 923 -18.98 -0.77 20.19
CA LYS A 923 -20.44 -0.97 20.11
C LYS A 923 -20.87 -2.38 20.51
N LYS A 924 -20.02 -3.39 20.29
CA LYS A 924 -20.29 -4.77 20.71
C LYS A 924 -20.13 -4.95 22.22
N VAL A 925 -19.15 -4.29 22.82
CA VAL A 925 -18.82 -4.40 24.25
C VAL A 925 -19.78 -3.58 25.11
N CYS A 926 -20.09 -2.34 24.69
CA CYS A 926 -20.91 -1.39 25.44
C CYS A 926 -22.10 -0.84 24.62
N PRO A 927 -23.03 -1.72 24.21
CA PRO A 927 -24.14 -1.33 23.33
C PRO A 927 -25.04 -0.26 23.94
N CYS A 928 -25.25 -0.25 25.26
CA CYS A 928 -26.16 0.68 25.90
C CYS A 928 -25.67 2.13 25.90
N PHE A 929 -24.37 2.37 25.80
CA PHE A 929 -23.80 3.72 25.68
C PHE A 929 -23.58 4.16 24.23
N LEU A 930 -23.33 3.21 23.31
CA LEU A 930 -22.85 3.52 21.96
C LEU A 930 -23.89 3.36 20.85
N ASN A 931 -24.92 2.53 21.04
CA ASN A 931 -25.98 2.37 20.06
C ASN A 931 -27.02 3.50 20.05
N PRO A 932 -27.40 4.11 21.20
CA PRO A 932 -28.36 5.21 21.19
C PRO A 932 -27.86 6.42 20.39
N GLU A 933 -28.77 7.10 19.69
CA GLU A 933 -28.48 8.35 18.99
C GLU A 933 -28.15 9.49 19.95
N GLU A 934 -27.43 10.49 19.46
CA GLU A 934 -27.11 11.68 20.25
C GLU A 934 -28.41 12.41 20.64
N ASN A 935 -28.55 12.79 21.91
CA ASN A 935 -29.76 13.39 22.51
C ASN A 935 -30.99 12.47 22.66
N SER A 936 -30.87 11.16 22.41
CA SER A 936 -31.97 10.20 22.67
C SER A 936 -32.32 10.07 24.16
N SER A 937 -33.57 9.71 24.47
CA SER A 937 -34.03 9.42 25.84
C SER A 937 -33.26 8.29 26.49
N GLU A 938 -32.85 7.31 25.69
CA GLU A 938 -32.09 6.11 26.05
C GLU A 938 -30.68 6.49 26.49
N LEU A 939 -30.01 7.40 25.74
CA LEU A 939 -28.71 7.92 26.13
C LEU A 939 -28.79 8.76 27.41
N GLN A 940 -29.85 9.54 27.59
CA GLN A 940 -30.06 10.32 28.82
C GLN A 940 -30.37 9.41 30.02
N GLU A 941 -31.11 8.32 29.81
CA GLU A 941 -31.36 7.31 30.83
C GLU A 941 -30.05 6.66 31.27
N ILE A 942 -29.23 6.13 30.34
CA ILE A 942 -28.01 5.43 30.74
C ILE A 942 -26.97 6.37 31.38
N LYS A 943 -26.88 7.64 30.95
CA LYS A 943 -26.05 8.66 31.62
C LYS A 943 -26.53 8.92 33.06
N ARG A 944 -27.85 8.91 33.30
CA ARG A 944 -28.42 9.02 34.65
C ARG A 944 -28.09 7.78 35.48
N VAL A 945 -28.31 6.59 34.91
CA VAL A 945 -28.01 5.31 35.58
C VAL A 945 -26.54 5.23 35.98
N ASN A 946 -25.60 5.65 35.12
CA ASN A 946 -24.18 5.72 35.46
C ASN A 946 -23.93 6.58 36.70
N ARG A 947 -24.59 7.75 36.82
CA ARG A 947 -24.51 8.62 37.99
C ARG A 947 -25.18 8.01 39.22
N ASP A 948 -26.25 7.25 39.05
CA ASP A 948 -26.93 6.57 40.13
C ASP A 948 -26.05 5.44 40.71
N PHE A 949 -25.34 4.68 39.86
CA PHE A 949 -24.31 3.71 40.29
C PHE A 949 -23.24 4.38 41.18
N GLN A 950 -22.75 5.54 40.74
CA GLN A 950 -21.75 6.34 41.44
C GLN A 950 -22.29 6.86 42.80
N ALA A 951 -23.48 7.46 42.80
CA ALA A 951 -24.09 8.07 43.98
C ALA A 951 -24.49 7.04 45.05
N GLU A 952 -25.13 5.94 44.66
CA GLU A 952 -25.60 4.92 45.61
C GLU A 952 -24.44 4.11 46.21
N ALA A 953 -23.37 3.85 45.45
CA ALA A 953 -22.15 3.25 46.00
C ALA A 953 -21.51 4.18 47.04
N LEU A 954 -21.42 5.47 46.76
CA LEU A 954 -20.91 6.47 47.70
C LEU A 954 -21.78 6.52 48.97
N GLN A 955 -23.10 6.47 48.82
CA GLN A 955 -24.04 6.47 49.95
C GLN A 955 -23.88 5.21 50.81
N LEU A 956 -23.72 4.04 50.22
CA LEU A 956 -23.46 2.79 50.95
C LEU A 956 -22.19 2.89 51.80
N ILE A 957 -21.07 3.32 51.21
CA ILE A 957 -19.80 3.43 51.95
C ILE A 957 -19.86 4.51 53.04
N ASN A 958 -20.55 5.62 52.76
CA ASN A 958 -20.71 6.71 53.74
C ASN A 958 -21.86 6.49 54.73
N SER A 959 -22.55 5.34 54.71
CA SER A 959 -23.65 5.04 55.65
C SER A 959 -23.20 4.91 57.10
N GLY A 960 -21.90 4.73 57.36
CA GLY A 960 -21.35 4.47 58.69
C GLY A 960 -21.41 2.99 59.12
N ARG A 961 -21.95 2.11 58.27
CA ARG A 961 -22.10 0.66 58.52
C ARG A 961 -20.79 -0.03 58.93
N TYR A 962 -19.66 0.39 58.38
CA TYR A 962 -18.36 -0.26 58.54
C TYR A 962 -17.40 0.47 59.51
N GLU A 963 -17.90 1.36 60.37
CA GLU A 963 -17.07 2.22 61.24
C GLU A 963 -16.84 1.69 62.67
N GLN A 964 -17.49 0.57 63.03
CA GLN A 964 -17.42 0.03 64.41
C GLN A 964 -16.08 -0.67 64.70
N ARG A 965 -15.43 -1.20 63.67
CA ARG A 965 -14.12 -1.86 63.79
C ARG A 965 -12.99 -0.85 63.63
N GLN A 966 -12.02 -0.88 64.53
CA GLN A 966 -10.80 -0.08 64.41
C GLN A 966 -9.88 -0.60 63.30
N ASP A 967 -10.01 -1.87 62.94
CA ASP A 967 -9.12 -2.57 62.01
C ASP A 967 -9.72 -2.80 60.62
N PHE A 968 -10.81 -2.08 60.28
CA PHE A 968 -11.48 -2.15 58.99
C PHE A 968 -11.84 -0.76 58.50
N ALA A 969 -11.55 -0.44 57.25
CA ALA A 969 -12.13 0.73 56.57
C ALA A 969 -12.41 0.40 55.10
N ALA A 970 -13.55 0.85 54.61
CA ALA A 970 -13.84 0.91 53.17
C ALA A 970 -13.95 2.37 52.74
N VAL A 971 -13.23 2.72 51.68
CA VAL A 971 -13.09 4.12 51.23
C VAL A 971 -13.33 4.21 49.74
N ILE A 972 -14.23 5.11 49.34
CA ILE A 972 -14.47 5.42 47.93
C ILE A 972 -13.29 6.20 47.36
N GLN A 973 -12.85 5.80 46.17
CA GLN A 973 -11.83 6.50 45.38
C GLN A 973 -12.49 7.10 44.12
N PRO A 974 -12.97 8.36 44.16
CA PRO A 974 -13.87 8.92 43.15
C PRO A 974 -13.16 9.50 41.91
N PHE A 975 -11.87 9.21 41.67
CA PHE A 975 -11.11 9.82 40.57
C PHE A 975 -11.66 9.51 39.17
N PHE A 976 -12.67 8.66 39.03
CA PHE A 976 -13.36 8.35 37.79
C PHE A 976 -14.74 8.98 37.63
N ARG A 977 -15.24 9.71 38.64
CA ARG A 977 -16.57 10.31 38.63
C ARG A 977 -16.78 11.26 37.44
N ASN A 978 -15.78 12.08 37.14
CA ASN A 978 -15.76 12.95 35.96
C ASN A 978 -14.62 12.51 35.05
N THR A 979 -14.94 11.78 33.99
CA THR A 979 -13.92 11.23 33.10
C THR A 979 -13.46 12.26 32.08
N LEU A 980 -12.19 12.70 32.15
CA LEU A 980 -11.57 13.53 31.13
C LEU A 980 -10.88 12.64 30.11
N LEU A 981 -11.23 12.82 28.84
CA LEU A 981 -10.65 12.08 27.74
C LEU A 981 -9.24 12.62 27.45
N PRO A 982 -8.19 11.77 27.42
CA PRO A 982 -6.88 12.21 27.00
C PRO A 982 -6.94 12.61 25.52
N LEU A 983 -6.44 13.80 25.21
CA LEU A 983 -6.42 14.34 23.84
C LEU A 983 -4.99 14.43 23.34
N ASP A 984 -4.81 14.16 22.04
CA ASP A 984 -3.54 14.34 21.35
C ASP A 984 -3.28 15.81 20.97
N SER A 985 -2.16 16.07 20.29
CA SER A 985 -1.80 17.42 19.83
C SER A 985 -2.78 18.03 18.81
N THR A 986 -3.74 17.25 18.31
CA THR A 986 -4.78 17.67 17.36
C THR A 986 -6.15 17.80 18.02
N SER A 987 -6.22 17.73 19.35
CA SER A 987 -7.46 17.76 20.14
C SER A 987 -8.42 16.59 19.87
N LYS A 988 -7.91 15.45 19.38
CA LYS A 988 -8.66 14.20 19.21
C LYS A 988 -8.31 13.21 20.34
N PRO A 989 -9.13 12.18 20.61
CA PRO A 989 -8.81 11.17 21.62
C PRO A 989 -7.43 10.55 21.35
N ASP A 990 -6.51 10.64 22.33
CA ASP A 990 -5.18 10.03 22.21
C ASP A 990 -5.31 8.51 22.36
N MET A 991 -5.32 7.83 21.22
CA MET A 991 -5.54 6.38 21.12
C MET A 991 -4.47 5.55 21.82
N SER A 992 -3.29 6.12 22.12
CA SER A 992 -2.23 5.39 22.82
C SER A 992 -2.56 5.06 24.29
N PHE A 993 -3.61 5.67 24.86
CA PHE A 993 -4.13 5.31 26.19
C PHE A 993 -5.05 4.08 26.18
N PHE A 994 -5.48 3.63 25.00
CA PHE A 994 -6.52 2.62 24.84
C PHE A 994 -5.97 1.37 24.13
N ALA A 995 -6.59 0.23 24.43
CA ALA A 995 -6.31 -1.02 23.74
C ALA A 995 -6.95 -1.04 22.34
N ALA A 996 -6.68 -2.09 21.56
CA ALA A 996 -7.19 -2.22 20.19
C ALA A 996 -8.74 -2.27 20.09
N ASP A 997 -9.45 -2.60 21.17
CA ASP A 997 -10.93 -2.56 21.21
C ASP A 997 -11.50 -1.20 21.66
N CYS A 998 -10.62 -0.24 21.94
CA CYS A 998 -10.93 1.12 22.36
C CYS A 998 -11.86 1.22 23.59
N SER A 999 -12.00 0.13 24.34
CA SER A 999 -12.85 0.00 25.53
C SER A 999 -12.00 -0.30 26.76
N HIS A 1000 -10.95 -1.12 26.60
CA HIS A 1000 -9.92 -1.31 27.63
C HIS A 1000 -8.79 -0.29 27.47
N PHE A 1001 -8.02 -0.11 28.55
CA PHE A 1001 -6.83 0.72 28.54
C PHE A 1001 -5.62 -0.05 28.01
N SER A 1002 -4.69 0.67 27.38
CA SER A 1002 -3.35 0.15 27.13
C SER A 1002 -2.53 0.14 28.43
N VAL A 1003 -1.30 -0.39 28.38
CA VAL A 1003 -0.34 -0.32 29.48
C VAL A 1003 -0.10 1.13 29.97
N ARG A 1004 -0.19 2.12 29.05
CA ARG A 1004 -0.16 3.56 29.36
C ARG A 1004 -1.35 3.98 30.22
N GLY A 1005 -2.56 3.64 29.78
CA GLY A 1005 -3.78 3.99 30.52
C GLY A 1005 -3.86 3.31 31.89
N TYR A 1006 -3.47 2.04 31.99
CA TYR A 1006 -3.39 1.34 33.28
C TYR A 1006 -2.39 1.98 34.24
N ALA A 1007 -1.25 2.48 33.76
CA ALA A 1007 -0.30 3.21 34.60
C ALA A 1007 -0.90 4.49 35.21
N GLU A 1008 -1.63 5.27 34.41
CA GLU A 1008 -2.31 6.48 34.88
C GLU A 1008 -3.42 6.17 35.89
N MET A 1009 -4.15 5.06 35.72
CA MET A 1009 -5.12 4.58 36.70
C MET A 1009 -4.48 4.29 38.06
N ALA A 1010 -3.32 3.62 38.05
CA ALA A 1010 -2.59 3.29 39.28
C ALA A 1010 -2.13 4.55 40.03
N MET A 1011 -1.60 5.54 39.31
CA MET A 1011 -1.17 6.80 39.89
C MET A 1011 -2.35 7.63 40.44
N ALA A 1012 -3.48 7.64 39.72
CA ALA A 1012 -4.70 8.31 40.18
C ALA A 1012 -5.22 7.68 41.48
N LEU A 1013 -5.29 6.34 41.55
CA LEU A 1013 -5.69 5.62 42.76
C LEU A 1013 -4.76 5.93 43.94
N TRP A 1014 -3.45 5.86 43.73
CA TRP A 1014 -2.47 6.17 44.78
C TRP A 1014 -2.67 7.58 45.35
N ASN A 1015 -2.71 8.58 44.48
CA ASN A 1015 -2.89 9.98 44.89
C ASN A 1015 -4.20 10.17 45.66
N ASN A 1016 -5.27 9.51 45.23
CA ASN A 1016 -6.59 9.62 45.85
C ASN A 1016 -6.64 8.99 47.25
N MET A 1017 -5.89 7.92 47.52
CA MET A 1017 -5.74 7.36 48.87
C MET A 1017 -5.05 8.33 49.85
N LEU A 1018 -4.22 9.24 49.32
CA LEU A 1018 -3.49 10.25 50.10
C LEU A 1018 -4.27 11.57 50.28
N GLU A 1019 -5.53 11.63 49.82
CA GLU A 1019 -6.40 12.80 49.97
C GLU A 1019 -7.47 12.57 51.05
N PRO A 1020 -7.75 13.55 51.93
CA PRO A 1020 -8.82 13.45 52.91
C PRO A 1020 -10.17 13.12 52.28
N VAL A 1021 -10.95 12.26 52.95
CA VAL A 1021 -12.35 11.97 52.57
C VAL A 1021 -13.16 13.27 52.61
N GLY A 1022 -13.83 13.59 51.49
CA GLY A 1022 -14.51 14.86 51.26
C GLY A 1022 -13.72 15.84 50.37
N GLU A 1023 -12.39 15.69 50.30
CA GLU A 1023 -11.48 16.51 49.48
C GLU A 1023 -10.81 15.70 48.36
N LYS A 1024 -11.15 14.42 48.23
CA LYS A 1024 -10.66 13.54 47.17
C LYS A 1024 -10.95 14.10 45.78
N GLN A 1025 -9.96 14.05 44.90
CA GLN A 1025 -10.10 14.38 43.49
C GLN A 1025 -11.15 13.48 42.83
N THR A 1026 -12.07 14.08 42.09
CA THR A 1026 -13.24 13.41 41.47
C THR A 1026 -13.13 13.28 39.95
N TYR A 1027 -11.94 13.49 39.38
CA TYR A 1027 -11.69 13.41 37.94
C TYR A 1027 -10.34 12.75 37.67
N ASN A 1028 -10.19 12.13 36.51
CA ASN A 1028 -8.93 11.55 36.09
C ASN A 1028 -8.18 12.57 35.23
N ASN A 1029 -6.85 12.60 35.35
CA ASN A 1029 -5.99 13.33 34.43
C ASN A 1029 -5.00 12.35 33.83
N PHE A 1030 -5.36 11.79 32.67
CA PHE A 1030 -4.55 10.83 31.92
C PHE A 1030 -3.56 11.57 31.01
N THR A 1031 -2.81 12.51 31.58
CA THR A 1031 -1.64 13.11 30.92
C THR A 1031 -0.40 12.43 31.46
N HIS A 1032 0.45 11.87 30.60
CA HIS A 1032 1.65 11.21 31.13
C HIS A 1032 2.62 12.22 31.74
N ASP A 1033 2.86 12.09 33.05
CA ASP A 1033 3.80 12.90 33.83
C ASP A 1033 4.45 12.03 34.91
N ARG A 1034 5.76 11.81 34.78
CA ARG A 1034 6.56 10.97 35.68
C ARG A 1034 6.64 11.53 37.10
N SER A 1035 6.34 12.81 37.31
CA SER A 1035 6.40 13.48 38.62
C SER A 1035 5.07 13.51 39.37
N LYS A 1036 4.01 12.91 38.79
CA LYS A 1036 2.63 13.03 39.29
C LYS A 1036 2.37 12.38 40.65
N LEU A 1037 3.15 11.36 41.03
CA LEU A 1037 2.93 10.64 42.28
C LEU A 1037 3.24 11.54 43.49
N ARG A 1038 2.26 11.66 44.38
CA ARG A 1038 2.40 12.42 45.62
C ARG A 1038 3.04 11.57 46.71
N CYS A 1039 3.86 12.21 47.53
CA CYS A 1039 4.34 11.62 48.78
C CYS A 1039 3.29 11.76 49.90
N PRO A 1040 3.20 10.79 50.84
CA PRO A 1040 2.41 10.94 52.04
C PRO A 1040 2.79 12.21 52.81
N ASN A 1041 1.80 12.90 53.37
CA ASN A 1041 2.03 14.13 54.13
C ASN A 1041 2.82 13.81 55.42
N PRO A 1042 3.96 14.49 55.71
CA PRO A 1042 4.72 14.24 56.94
C PRO A 1042 3.93 14.45 58.24
N GLU A 1043 2.96 15.37 58.26
CA GLU A 1043 2.10 15.65 59.42
C GLU A 1043 0.96 14.63 59.56
N LYS A 1044 0.49 14.08 58.44
CA LYS A 1044 -0.58 13.07 58.35
C LYS A 1044 -0.15 11.94 57.41
N PRO A 1045 0.81 11.09 57.82
CA PRO A 1045 1.44 10.10 56.93
C PRO A 1045 0.57 8.84 56.73
N PHE A 1046 -0.74 8.99 56.80
CA PHE A 1046 -1.71 7.90 56.83
C PHE A 1046 -2.46 7.80 55.50
N LEU A 1047 -2.95 6.60 55.18
CA LEU A 1047 -4.01 6.47 54.20
C LEU A 1047 -5.28 7.11 54.76
N PHE A 1048 -5.92 7.97 53.97
CA PHE A 1048 -7.08 8.72 54.47
C PHE A 1048 -8.32 7.84 54.47
N THR A 1049 -8.88 7.73 55.67
CA THR A 1049 -10.16 7.11 56.00
C THR A 1049 -11.14 8.21 56.40
N ARG A 1050 -12.42 7.87 56.52
CA ARG A 1050 -13.43 8.83 56.96
C ARG A 1050 -13.08 9.47 58.31
N ARG A 1051 -12.67 8.65 59.28
CA ARG A 1051 -12.36 9.10 60.65
C ARG A 1051 -11.14 10.02 60.72
N ASN A 1052 -10.00 9.68 60.11
CA ASN A 1052 -8.79 10.51 60.17
C ASN A 1052 -8.85 11.75 59.24
N SER A 1053 -9.89 11.85 58.40
CA SER A 1053 -10.19 13.04 57.59
C SER A 1053 -11.04 14.08 58.33
N GLY A 1054 -11.58 13.76 59.51
CA GLY A 1054 -12.54 14.63 60.22
C GLY A 1054 -13.93 14.67 59.59
N PHE A 1055 -14.20 13.79 58.61
CA PHE A 1055 -15.46 13.73 57.88
C PHE A 1055 -16.54 13.03 58.71
N GLY A 1056 -17.40 13.81 59.36
CA GLY A 1056 -18.52 13.31 60.18
C GLY A 1056 -18.39 13.49 61.70
N ASN A 1057 -17.47 14.33 62.19
CA ASN A 1057 -17.37 14.69 63.62
C ASN A 1057 -18.23 15.90 64.05
N SER A 1058 -19.21 16.29 63.24
CA SER A 1058 -20.24 17.22 63.69
C SER A 1058 -21.36 16.44 64.36
N ASP A 1059 -21.31 16.36 65.69
CA ASP A 1059 -22.51 16.28 66.52
C ASP A 1059 -23.40 17.47 66.14
N VAL A 1060 -24.30 17.28 65.18
CA VAL A 1060 -25.42 18.17 64.97
C VAL A 1060 -26.60 17.52 65.66
N ASN A 1061 -26.81 17.95 66.91
CA ASN A 1061 -28.06 17.81 67.61
C ASN A 1061 -29.22 18.06 66.63
N LEU A 1062 -30.10 17.06 66.50
CA LEU A 1062 -31.43 17.25 65.95
C LEU A 1062 -32.17 18.26 66.84
N GLU A 1063 -32.08 19.53 66.52
CA GLU A 1063 -33.15 20.48 66.80
C GLU A 1063 -33.76 20.94 65.48
N SER A 1064 -34.97 20.46 65.25
CA SER A 1064 -35.89 20.87 64.21
C SER A 1064 -36.02 22.40 64.16
N THR A 1065 -35.66 23.02 63.04
CA THR A 1065 -36.36 24.22 62.56
C THR A 1065 -36.31 24.30 61.04
N ASP A 1066 -37.50 24.30 60.45
CA ASP A 1066 -37.77 24.57 59.04
C ASP A 1066 -37.17 25.91 58.60
N SER A 1067 -36.41 25.92 57.51
CA SER A 1067 -36.43 27.05 56.57
C SER A 1067 -36.03 26.61 55.16
N LEU A 1068 -37.04 26.44 54.31
CA LEU A 1068 -36.91 26.35 52.85
C LEU A 1068 -36.35 27.66 52.29
N VAL A 1069 -35.20 27.62 51.62
CA VAL A 1069 -34.83 28.65 50.64
C VAL A 1069 -35.27 28.15 49.26
N PRO A 1070 -36.11 28.89 48.51
CA PRO A 1070 -36.71 28.37 47.28
C PRO A 1070 -35.79 28.56 46.06
N TYR A 1071 -35.90 27.61 45.15
CA TYR A 1071 -35.13 27.36 43.92
C TYR A 1071 -35.02 28.53 42.90
N TRP A 1072 -35.62 29.71 43.17
CA TRP A 1072 -35.57 30.86 42.26
C TRP A 1072 -34.31 31.73 42.44
N ALA A 1073 -33.63 31.68 43.59
CA ALA A 1073 -32.44 32.49 43.85
C ALA A 1073 -31.22 32.10 42.99
N VAL A 1074 -31.16 30.84 42.54
CA VAL A 1074 -30.09 30.30 41.68
C VAL A 1074 -30.28 30.68 40.20
N ILE A 1075 -31.52 30.94 39.77
CA ILE A 1075 -31.83 31.31 38.38
C ILE A 1075 -31.47 32.77 38.11
N VAL A 1076 -31.61 33.66 39.10
CA VAL A 1076 -31.27 35.09 38.94
C VAL A 1076 -29.76 35.32 38.79
N THR A 1077 -28.93 34.50 39.43
CA THR A 1077 -27.47 34.57 39.31
C THR A 1077 -26.95 34.06 37.96
N ALA A 1078 -27.62 33.06 37.36
CA ALA A 1078 -27.25 32.55 36.04
C ALA A 1078 -27.65 33.48 34.88
N VAL A 1079 -28.78 34.20 34.99
CA VAL A 1079 -29.24 35.12 33.94
C VAL A 1079 -28.45 36.44 33.93
N ALA A 1080 -27.96 36.90 35.08
CA ALA A 1080 -27.12 38.10 35.17
C ALA A 1080 -25.72 37.91 34.55
N GLY A 1081 -25.17 36.70 34.59
CA GLY A 1081 -23.87 36.38 33.99
C GLY A 1081 -23.88 36.38 32.45
N VAL A 1082 -25.02 36.03 31.84
CA VAL A 1082 -25.14 35.92 30.37
C VAL A 1082 -25.31 37.28 29.69
N LEU A 1083 -25.86 38.29 30.38
CA LEU A 1083 -26.07 39.63 29.79
C LEU A 1083 -24.82 40.52 29.82
N VAL A 1084 -23.82 40.24 30.67
CA VAL A 1084 -22.57 41.03 30.72
C VAL A 1084 -21.52 40.53 29.73
N GLY A 1085 -21.58 39.26 29.30
CA GLY A 1085 -20.67 38.69 28.29
C GLY A 1085 -21.00 39.03 26.83
N SER A 1086 -22.09 39.76 26.56
CA SER A 1086 -22.49 40.16 25.20
C SER A 1086 -22.26 41.65 24.88
N LEU A 1087 -21.49 42.35 25.73
CA LEU A 1087 -21.16 43.77 25.56
C LEU A 1087 -19.67 44.11 25.86
N LEU A 1088 -18.78 43.12 25.79
CA LEU A 1088 -17.32 43.28 25.78
C LEU A 1088 -16.69 42.53 24.61
#